data_AF-E2EAG8-F1
#
_entry.id   AF-E2EAG8-F1
#
_cell.length_a   1.000
_cell.length_b   1.000
_cell.length_c   1.000
_cell.angle_alpha   90.00
_cell.angle_beta   90.00
_cell.angle_gamma   90.00
#
_symmetry.space_group_name_H-M   'P 1'
#
loop_
_entity.id
_entity.type
_entity.pdbx_description
1 polymer ?
#
loop_
_entity_poly.entity_id
_entity_poly.type
_entity_poly.pdbx_seq_one_letter_code
_entity_poly.pdbx_strand_id
1 'polypeptide(L)'
;MATTTILYDALAAEVDRITSCPYPSQLRTLRDIAVTQCSDANISQWAAANPCLVETLVSCLLDGLQQWPYVLDLVAKFAINSSCRDAFLRQEPTLLHTVVAQAAKQGETKTKHTRASVALLSLPLPDTVALPAETQTLLMQLVENAAKKPCTATIEPVYMVLRGTGKILLGTLNLDMLTRFETHLIEILQKGAGSGDNCLTLYCLSIMNIARCSVDPDTPTSSRWKAEAMQQFFEGKKAERSMQLIVLIAYSAIRGITTDNIKALVLANNIVTAVPGDIRQNWCMSNATTIHKLHNQLCDQELDQIIRTLGLRFVGKLCEIDSLPHPVLQGLERTFLQPEVAQVAHILCPQSHDRDVFSGLLARAPISELLRRSVEFAAQDDTGNNAVGLDAISYIVRDTLAVLEDHKTSMHQIQELLEDEAFNHSLQQLHAALSLPQSAVAEKTAARWCVKAMQRKRSSLAHTVSALLLRASQRAKVSSQTISLLLKLHAMSARGDLECNHDRPSYRDHFPLSDGDASLDDEGHTDWREALHTHFMARAQVEQNAVTRLFTKACADLEARCENVEKPLREEQERCRTLEDQNTDLNSAFVEMEARNLDLDEKRRALEEECHGHAQELEHSRNENDALLDRVSRLEEKLREAHAQGKKQLAELNQAKQLAELDHASALARKAEEF
;
A
#
# COMPACT_ATOMS: atom_id res chain seq x y z
N MET A 1 14.04 7.60 -2.70
CA MET A 1 14.80 6.66 -3.57
C MET A 1 15.50 5.55 -2.80
N ALA A 2 16.17 5.79 -1.66
CA ALA A 2 16.84 4.70 -0.92
C ALA A 2 15.89 3.61 -0.39
N THR A 3 14.69 3.96 0.09
CA THR A 3 13.69 3.01 0.59
C THR A 3 13.01 2.19 -0.52
N THR A 4 12.82 2.77 -1.71
CA THR A 4 12.25 2.08 -2.87
C THR A 4 13.19 1.01 -3.43
N THR A 5 14.51 1.25 -3.38
CA THR A 5 15.51 0.27 -3.83
C THR A 5 15.54 -0.96 -2.92
N ILE A 6 15.47 -0.76 -1.59
CA ILE A 6 15.46 -1.84 -0.60
C ILE A 6 14.24 -2.77 -0.77
N LEU A 7 13.07 -2.20 -1.08
CA LEU A 7 11.84 -2.97 -1.29
C LEU A 7 11.83 -3.72 -2.62
N TYR A 8 12.35 -3.10 -3.68
CA TYR A 8 12.58 -3.77 -4.97
C TYR A 8 13.52 -4.97 -4.80
N ASP A 9 14.60 -4.77 -4.06
CA ASP A 9 15.61 -5.78 -3.78
C ASP A 9 15.08 -6.97 -2.99
N ALA A 10 14.22 -6.72 -2.00
CA ALA A 10 13.53 -7.75 -1.24
C ALA A 10 12.55 -8.54 -2.12
N LEU A 11 11.79 -7.86 -2.98
CA LEU A 11 10.87 -8.49 -3.93
C LEU A 11 11.63 -9.40 -4.91
N ALA A 12 12.70 -8.88 -5.51
CA ALA A 12 13.49 -9.64 -6.49
C ALA A 12 14.14 -10.88 -5.85
N ALA A 13 14.74 -10.74 -4.67
CA ALA A 13 15.36 -11.86 -3.96
C ALA A 13 14.35 -12.96 -3.59
N GLU A 14 13.15 -12.58 -3.17
CA GLU A 14 12.11 -13.54 -2.82
C GLU A 14 11.54 -14.24 -4.07
N VAL A 15 11.36 -13.52 -5.17
CA VAL A 15 10.96 -14.14 -6.45
C VAL A 15 12.03 -15.11 -6.94
N ASP A 16 13.31 -14.73 -6.88
CA ASP A 16 14.43 -15.63 -7.25
C ASP A 16 14.44 -16.89 -6.39
N ARG A 17 14.18 -16.78 -5.08
CA ARG A 17 14.05 -17.93 -4.18
C ARG A 17 12.91 -18.87 -4.62
N ILE A 18 11.78 -18.31 -5.03
CA ILE A 18 10.59 -19.09 -5.44
C ILE A 18 10.83 -19.77 -6.79
N THR A 19 11.36 -19.04 -7.78
CA THR A 19 11.56 -19.56 -9.14
C THR A 19 12.71 -20.56 -9.22
N SER A 20 13.76 -20.39 -8.41
CA SER A 20 14.90 -21.33 -8.33
C SER A 20 14.61 -22.60 -7.54
N CYS A 21 13.52 -22.63 -6.76
CA CYS A 21 13.19 -23.80 -5.93
C CYS A 21 12.60 -24.95 -6.78
N PRO A 22 13.16 -26.17 -6.71
CA PRO A 22 12.65 -27.32 -7.46
C PRO A 22 11.27 -27.79 -6.98
N TYR A 23 10.86 -27.43 -5.77
CA TYR A 23 9.58 -27.80 -5.16
C TYR A 23 8.72 -26.56 -4.86
N PRO A 24 7.37 -26.71 -4.76
CA PRO A 24 6.50 -25.63 -4.32
C PRO A 24 6.96 -25.10 -2.96
N SER A 25 7.18 -23.78 -2.89
CA SER A 25 7.66 -23.13 -1.67
C SER A 25 6.59 -22.23 -1.08
N GLN A 26 6.66 -22.01 0.24
CA GLN A 26 5.74 -21.12 0.94
C GLN A 26 5.74 -19.72 0.31
N LEU A 27 4.54 -19.22 -0.01
CA LEU A 27 4.33 -17.94 -0.70
C LEU A 27 3.98 -16.79 0.27
N ARG A 28 4.00 -17.04 1.59
CA ARG A 28 3.63 -16.07 2.62
C ARG A 28 4.56 -14.86 2.66
N THR A 29 5.88 -15.09 2.61
CA THR A 29 6.87 -14.01 2.58
C THR A 29 6.69 -13.14 1.35
N LEU A 30 6.44 -13.73 0.18
CA LEU A 30 6.09 -12.99 -1.03
C LEU A 30 4.80 -12.18 -0.85
N ARG A 31 3.76 -12.74 -0.21
CA ARG A 31 2.53 -12.01 0.09
C ARG A 31 2.79 -10.80 0.99
N ASP A 32 3.56 -10.99 2.05
CA ASP A 32 3.85 -9.92 3.00
C ASP A 32 4.65 -8.81 2.31
N ILE A 33 5.68 -9.14 1.52
CA ILE A 33 6.46 -8.15 0.76
C ILE A 33 5.61 -7.47 -0.33
N ALA A 34 4.98 -8.26 -1.20
CA ALA A 34 4.31 -7.76 -2.40
C ALA A 34 3.00 -7.04 -2.09
N VAL A 35 2.19 -7.55 -1.16
CA VAL A 35 0.86 -7.01 -0.86
C VAL A 35 0.92 -5.89 0.18
N THR A 36 1.80 -5.97 1.18
CA THR A 36 1.81 -4.98 2.29
C THR A 36 2.87 -3.89 2.14
N GLN A 37 3.99 -4.16 1.46
CA GLN A 37 5.14 -3.24 1.44
C GLN A 37 5.43 -2.65 0.05
N CYS A 38 5.07 -3.35 -1.03
CA CYS A 38 5.41 -2.92 -2.40
C CYS A 38 4.30 -2.13 -3.10
N SER A 39 4.71 -1.07 -3.81
CA SER A 39 3.85 -0.33 -4.73
C SER A 39 3.70 -1.06 -6.08
N ASP A 40 2.66 -0.72 -6.85
CA ASP A 40 2.45 -1.28 -8.20
C ASP A 40 3.59 -0.89 -9.17
N ALA A 41 4.26 0.25 -8.89
CA ALA A 41 5.45 0.69 -9.59
C ALA A 41 6.64 -0.27 -9.39
N ASN A 42 6.86 -0.75 -8.17
CA ASN A 42 7.94 -1.69 -7.87
C ASN A 42 7.74 -3.03 -8.60
N ILE A 43 6.50 -3.52 -8.65
CA ILE A 43 6.16 -4.77 -9.36
C ILE A 43 6.34 -4.59 -10.87
N SER A 44 5.91 -3.45 -11.41
CA SER A 44 6.07 -3.14 -12.83
C SER A 44 7.54 -3.00 -13.23
N GLN A 45 8.34 -2.40 -12.36
CA GLN A 45 9.79 -2.31 -12.52
C GLN A 45 10.45 -3.69 -12.50
N TRP A 46 10.06 -4.56 -11.55
CA TRP A 46 10.57 -5.94 -11.49
C TRP A 46 10.19 -6.74 -12.75
N ALA A 47 8.92 -6.68 -13.16
CA ALA A 47 8.43 -7.40 -14.34
C ALA A 47 9.12 -6.93 -15.63
N ALA A 48 9.43 -5.64 -15.74
CA ALA A 48 10.18 -5.08 -16.87
C ALA A 48 11.66 -5.51 -16.88
N ALA A 49 12.28 -5.62 -15.70
CA ALA A 49 13.68 -6.06 -15.55
C ALA A 49 13.85 -7.59 -15.69
N ASN A 50 12.79 -8.36 -15.42
CA ASN A 50 12.82 -9.83 -15.39
C ASN A 50 11.68 -10.48 -16.22
N PRO A 51 11.47 -10.12 -17.50
CA PRO A 51 10.36 -10.66 -18.29
C PRO A 51 10.43 -12.18 -18.46
N CYS A 52 11.62 -12.77 -18.41
CA CYS A 52 11.83 -14.22 -18.45
C CYS A 52 11.35 -14.97 -17.22
N LEU A 53 11.37 -14.33 -16.03
CA LEU A 53 10.94 -14.97 -14.79
C LEU A 53 9.43 -14.83 -14.58
N VAL A 54 8.75 -13.96 -15.34
CA VAL A 54 7.30 -13.72 -15.21
C VAL A 54 6.52 -15.01 -15.41
N GLU A 55 6.82 -15.77 -16.47
CA GLU A 55 6.09 -17.01 -16.75
C GLU A 55 6.33 -18.08 -15.68
N THR A 56 7.57 -18.23 -15.23
CA THR A 56 7.91 -19.19 -14.18
C THR A 56 7.26 -18.82 -12.84
N LEU A 57 7.27 -17.53 -12.48
CA LEU A 57 6.60 -17.04 -11.28
C LEU A 57 5.09 -17.30 -11.35
N VAL A 58 4.48 -17.01 -12.49
CA VAL A 58 3.05 -17.25 -12.72
C VAL A 58 2.70 -18.73 -12.56
N SER A 59 3.51 -19.65 -13.09
CA SER A 59 3.32 -21.09 -12.90
C SER A 59 3.33 -21.46 -11.40
N CYS A 60 4.31 -20.96 -10.64
CA CYS A 60 4.40 -21.19 -9.20
C CYS A 60 3.18 -20.63 -8.43
N LEU A 61 2.69 -19.45 -8.83
CA LEU A 61 1.50 -18.84 -8.21
C LEU A 61 0.22 -19.61 -8.56
N LEU A 62 0.07 -20.13 -9.78
CA LEU A 62 -1.07 -20.94 -10.18
C LEU A 62 -1.09 -22.30 -9.47
N ASP A 63 0.07 -22.93 -9.32
CA ASP A 63 0.21 -24.16 -8.53
C ASP A 63 -0.16 -23.91 -7.06
N GLY A 64 0.32 -22.79 -6.50
CA GLY A 64 -0.02 -22.36 -5.15
C GLY A 64 -1.51 -22.01 -4.96
N LEU A 65 -2.18 -21.49 -5.99
CA LEU A 65 -3.61 -21.13 -5.94
C LEU A 65 -4.51 -22.35 -5.68
N GLN A 66 -4.12 -23.53 -6.17
CA GLN A 66 -4.85 -24.78 -5.91
C GLN A 66 -4.77 -25.23 -4.44
N GLN A 67 -3.79 -24.72 -3.69
CA GLN A 67 -3.44 -25.19 -2.36
C GLN A 67 -3.77 -24.16 -1.28
N TRP A 68 -3.54 -22.88 -1.57
CA TRP A 68 -3.58 -21.80 -0.61
C TRP A 68 -4.53 -20.67 -1.05
N PRO A 69 -5.61 -20.42 -0.29
CA PRO A 69 -6.58 -19.40 -0.66
C PRO A 69 -6.04 -17.95 -0.64
N TYR A 70 -4.94 -17.69 0.07
CA TYR A 70 -4.32 -16.36 0.15
C TYR A 70 -3.54 -15.98 -1.12
N VAL A 71 -3.21 -16.96 -1.98
CA VAL A 71 -2.47 -16.72 -3.23
C VAL A 71 -3.31 -15.90 -4.21
N LEU A 72 -4.62 -15.90 -4.07
CA LEU A 72 -5.50 -15.02 -4.84
C LEU A 72 -5.20 -13.52 -4.59
N ASP A 73 -4.69 -13.14 -3.41
CA ASP A 73 -4.22 -11.77 -3.16
C ASP A 73 -2.96 -11.45 -3.96
N LEU A 74 -2.07 -12.43 -4.14
CA LEU A 74 -0.87 -12.30 -4.99
C LEU A 74 -1.28 -12.17 -6.46
N VAL A 75 -2.19 -13.02 -6.93
CA VAL A 75 -2.75 -12.91 -8.29
C VAL A 75 -3.36 -11.53 -8.50
N ALA A 76 -4.18 -11.04 -7.58
CA ALA A 76 -4.77 -9.71 -7.65
C ALA A 76 -3.72 -8.59 -7.71
N LYS A 77 -2.59 -8.74 -7.02
CA LYS A 77 -1.53 -7.74 -6.99
C LYS A 77 -0.66 -7.76 -8.25
N PHE A 78 -0.27 -8.93 -8.73
CA PHE A 78 0.57 -9.09 -9.93
C PHE A 78 -0.22 -8.88 -11.23
N ALA A 79 -1.52 -9.18 -11.26
CA ALA A 79 -2.38 -8.99 -12.44
C ALA A 79 -2.60 -7.51 -12.84
N ILE A 80 -2.24 -6.55 -11.99
CA ILE A 80 -2.25 -5.12 -12.35
C ILE A 80 -1.19 -4.81 -13.41
N ASN A 81 -0.14 -5.64 -13.54
CA ASN A 81 0.85 -5.53 -14.60
C ASN A 81 0.44 -6.36 -15.82
N SER A 82 0.49 -5.78 -17.03
CA SER A 82 0.07 -6.46 -18.27
C SER A 82 0.85 -7.74 -18.53
N SER A 83 2.18 -7.72 -18.37
CA SER A 83 3.03 -8.89 -18.66
C SER A 83 2.68 -10.08 -17.76
N CYS A 84 2.48 -9.82 -16.46
CA CYS A 84 2.08 -10.84 -15.50
C CYS A 84 0.66 -11.35 -15.76
N ARG A 85 -0.29 -10.44 -16.00
CA ARG A 85 -1.68 -10.79 -16.31
C ARG A 85 -1.77 -11.66 -17.57
N ASP A 86 -1.07 -11.29 -18.63
CA ASP A 86 -1.12 -12.02 -19.89
C ASP A 86 -0.47 -13.40 -19.75
N ALA A 87 0.56 -13.53 -18.90
CA ALA A 87 1.10 -14.84 -18.53
C ALA A 87 0.08 -15.68 -17.73
N PHE A 88 -0.64 -15.10 -16.76
CA PHE A 88 -1.70 -15.82 -16.02
C PHE A 88 -2.78 -16.35 -16.96
N LEU A 89 -3.27 -15.51 -17.87
CA LEU A 89 -4.35 -15.88 -18.79
C LEU A 89 -3.90 -16.87 -19.87
N ARG A 90 -2.63 -16.84 -20.28
CA ARG A 90 -2.06 -17.83 -21.21
C ARG A 90 -1.92 -19.21 -20.57
N GLN A 91 -1.45 -19.29 -19.33
CA GLN A 91 -1.22 -20.57 -18.64
C GLN A 91 -2.50 -21.18 -18.05
N GLU A 92 -3.45 -20.36 -17.60
CA GLU A 92 -4.74 -20.80 -17.10
C GLU A 92 -5.89 -19.97 -17.72
N PRO A 93 -6.35 -20.34 -18.94
CA PRO A 93 -7.39 -19.59 -19.65
C PRO A 93 -8.73 -19.51 -18.91
N THR A 94 -9.02 -20.47 -18.03
CA THR A 94 -10.27 -20.51 -17.26
C THR A 94 -10.26 -19.64 -16.00
N LEU A 95 -9.10 -19.08 -15.62
CA LEU A 95 -8.92 -18.31 -14.40
C LEU A 95 -9.88 -17.11 -14.35
N LEU A 96 -9.95 -16.33 -15.43
CA LEU A 96 -10.79 -15.13 -15.49
C LEU A 96 -12.27 -15.48 -15.32
N HIS A 97 -12.76 -16.48 -16.04
CA HIS A 97 -14.15 -16.95 -15.93
C HIS A 97 -14.47 -17.43 -14.52
N THR A 98 -13.58 -18.21 -13.91
CA THR A 98 -13.79 -18.78 -12.57
C THR A 98 -13.87 -17.69 -11.51
N VAL A 99 -12.92 -16.76 -11.51
CA VAL A 99 -12.85 -15.68 -10.50
C VAL A 99 -14.01 -14.70 -10.66
N VAL A 100 -14.36 -14.32 -11.91
CA VAL A 100 -15.52 -13.43 -12.18
C VAL A 100 -16.84 -14.10 -11.80
N ALA A 101 -17.05 -15.37 -12.16
CA ALA A 101 -18.27 -16.08 -11.79
C ALA A 101 -18.43 -16.21 -10.27
N GLN A 102 -17.34 -16.45 -9.53
CA GLN A 102 -17.35 -16.49 -8.07
C GLN A 102 -17.63 -15.11 -7.46
N ALA A 103 -17.03 -14.05 -8.01
CA ALA A 103 -17.28 -12.68 -7.57
C ALA A 103 -18.75 -12.28 -7.78
N ALA A 104 -19.33 -12.59 -8.95
CA ALA A 104 -20.73 -12.31 -9.26
C ALA A 104 -21.72 -13.08 -8.38
N LYS A 105 -21.40 -14.31 -7.98
CA LYS A 105 -22.24 -15.15 -7.09
C LYS A 105 -22.25 -14.68 -5.64
N GLN A 106 -21.11 -14.23 -5.13
CA GLN A 106 -20.97 -13.89 -3.72
C GLN A 106 -21.62 -12.55 -3.35
N GLY A 107 -21.83 -11.64 -4.32
CA GLY A 107 -22.54 -10.36 -4.12
C GLY A 107 -21.85 -9.36 -3.18
N GLU A 108 -20.80 -9.77 -2.47
CA GLU A 108 -19.99 -8.93 -1.60
C GLU A 108 -18.81 -8.33 -2.36
N THR A 109 -18.80 -7.00 -2.48
CA THR A 109 -17.75 -6.26 -3.20
C THR A 109 -16.37 -6.29 -2.55
N LYS A 110 -16.25 -6.83 -1.32
CA LYS A 110 -15.00 -6.92 -0.55
C LYS A 110 -14.35 -8.30 -0.62
N THR A 111 -14.90 -9.23 -1.38
CA THR A 111 -14.30 -10.56 -1.47
C THR A 111 -12.96 -10.53 -2.19
N LYS A 112 -12.08 -11.47 -1.84
CA LYS A 112 -10.82 -11.75 -2.56
C LYS A 112 -11.04 -12.02 -4.05
N HIS A 113 -12.18 -12.62 -4.43
CA HIS A 113 -12.55 -12.88 -5.82
C HIS A 113 -12.87 -11.57 -6.56
N THR A 114 -13.62 -10.65 -5.94
CA THR A 114 -13.87 -9.32 -6.53
C THR A 114 -12.56 -8.57 -6.79
N ARG A 115 -11.62 -8.58 -5.84
CA ARG A 115 -10.31 -7.92 -6.00
C ARG A 115 -9.51 -8.53 -7.15
N ALA A 116 -9.46 -9.85 -7.26
CA ALA A 116 -8.76 -10.53 -8.34
C ALA A 116 -9.44 -10.33 -9.71
N SER A 117 -10.77 -10.34 -9.78
CA SER A 117 -11.52 -10.01 -11.00
C SER A 117 -11.21 -8.59 -11.48
N VAL A 118 -11.28 -7.61 -10.57
CA VAL A 118 -11.01 -6.20 -10.88
C VAL A 118 -9.57 -6.02 -11.39
N ALA A 119 -8.59 -6.69 -10.77
CA ALA A 119 -7.21 -6.62 -11.21
C ALA A 119 -7.00 -7.21 -12.60
N LEU A 120 -7.53 -8.41 -12.88
CA LEU A 120 -7.42 -9.05 -14.19
C LEU A 120 -8.10 -8.24 -15.31
N LEU A 121 -9.17 -7.52 -14.98
CA LEU A 121 -9.93 -6.68 -15.92
C LEU A 121 -9.43 -5.21 -15.97
N SER A 122 -8.40 -4.85 -15.19
CA SER A 122 -7.95 -3.45 -15.03
C SER A 122 -7.23 -2.85 -16.25
N LEU A 123 -6.78 -3.72 -17.16
CA LEU A 123 -6.05 -3.41 -18.38
C LEU A 123 -6.75 -4.08 -19.59
N PRO A 124 -6.53 -3.61 -20.83
CA PRO A 124 -7.14 -4.22 -22.03
C PRO A 124 -6.76 -5.68 -22.19
N LEU A 125 -7.75 -6.57 -22.33
CA LEU A 125 -7.51 -8.01 -22.49
C LEU A 125 -6.74 -8.32 -23.78
N PRO A 126 -5.89 -9.37 -23.80
CA PRO A 126 -5.31 -9.88 -25.04
C PRO A 126 -6.38 -10.32 -26.03
N ASP A 127 -6.11 -10.18 -27.33
CA ASP A 127 -7.04 -10.56 -28.41
C ASP A 127 -7.43 -12.05 -28.38
N THR A 128 -6.65 -12.88 -27.69
CA THR A 128 -6.87 -14.32 -27.52
C THR A 128 -7.86 -14.68 -26.42
N VAL A 129 -8.23 -13.73 -25.54
CA VAL A 129 -9.05 -13.99 -24.34
C VAL A 129 -10.39 -13.28 -24.45
N ALA A 130 -11.48 -14.06 -24.40
CA ALA A 130 -12.83 -13.52 -24.41
C ALA A 130 -13.26 -12.96 -23.05
N LEU A 131 -14.15 -11.96 -23.07
CA LEU A 131 -14.74 -11.39 -21.87
C LEU A 131 -15.83 -12.33 -21.30
N PRO A 132 -15.80 -12.71 -20.01
CA PRO A 132 -16.87 -13.49 -19.39
C PRO A 132 -18.22 -12.78 -19.40
N ALA A 133 -19.31 -13.51 -19.59
CA ALA A 133 -20.67 -12.96 -19.58
C ALA A 133 -21.04 -12.39 -18.19
N GLU A 134 -20.56 -13.04 -17.13
CA GLU A 134 -20.78 -12.64 -15.73
C GLU A 134 -20.13 -11.30 -15.37
N THR A 135 -19.24 -10.77 -16.21
CA THR A 135 -18.62 -9.45 -16.00
C THR A 135 -19.66 -8.33 -15.99
N GLN A 136 -20.76 -8.47 -16.76
CA GLN A 136 -21.86 -7.49 -16.75
C GLN A 136 -22.52 -7.41 -15.38
N THR A 137 -22.83 -8.56 -14.78
CA THR A 137 -23.41 -8.66 -13.44
C THR A 137 -22.46 -8.09 -12.39
N LEU A 138 -21.17 -8.41 -12.48
CA LEU A 138 -20.15 -7.89 -11.58
C LEU A 138 -20.05 -6.35 -11.66
N LEU A 139 -20.05 -5.77 -12.87
CA LEU A 139 -20.02 -4.31 -13.04
C LEU A 139 -21.22 -3.66 -12.36
N MET A 140 -22.44 -4.17 -12.59
CA MET A 140 -23.65 -3.60 -11.99
C MET A 140 -23.62 -3.70 -10.46
N GLN A 141 -23.16 -4.82 -9.90
CA GLN A 141 -22.99 -4.97 -8.44
C GLN A 141 -22.00 -3.94 -7.86
N LEU A 142 -20.88 -3.68 -8.56
CA LEU A 142 -19.90 -2.68 -8.15
C LEU A 142 -20.49 -1.26 -8.19
N VAL A 143 -21.24 -0.93 -9.25
CA VAL A 143 -21.89 0.38 -9.41
C VAL A 143 -22.99 0.60 -8.37
N GLU A 144 -23.82 -0.40 -8.10
CA GLU A 144 -24.86 -0.34 -7.06
C GLU A 144 -24.25 -0.15 -5.67
N ASN A 145 -23.14 -0.83 -5.37
CA ASN A 145 -22.42 -0.65 -4.11
C ASN A 145 -21.83 0.76 -4.00
N ALA A 146 -21.25 1.29 -5.07
CA ALA A 146 -20.76 2.68 -5.11
C ALA A 146 -21.90 3.70 -4.91
N ALA A 147 -23.09 3.45 -5.49
CA ALA A 147 -24.27 4.28 -5.31
C ALA A 147 -24.81 4.25 -3.87
N LYS A 148 -24.77 3.09 -3.20
CA LYS A 148 -25.15 2.94 -1.78
C LYS A 148 -24.17 3.65 -0.84
N LYS A 149 -22.88 3.59 -1.14
CA LYS A 149 -21.82 4.16 -0.29
C LYS A 149 -20.77 4.90 -1.14
N PRO A 150 -21.04 6.15 -1.54
CA PRO A 150 -20.18 6.90 -2.45
C PRO A 150 -18.87 7.30 -1.76
N CYS A 151 -17.77 6.66 -2.14
CA CYS A 151 -16.41 7.03 -1.74
C CYS A 151 -15.38 6.52 -2.75
N THR A 152 -14.16 7.04 -2.69
CA THR A 152 -13.06 6.62 -3.57
C THR A 152 -12.84 5.10 -3.59
N ALA A 153 -12.94 4.43 -2.43
CA ALA A 153 -12.72 2.98 -2.34
C ALA A 153 -13.81 2.13 -3.03
N THR A 154 -15.03 2.66 -3.21
CA THR A 154 -16.13 1.91 -3.86
C THR A 154 -16.20 2.20 -5.37
N ILE A 155 -15.80 3.39 -5.82
CA ILE A 155 -15.80 3.76 -7.24
C ILE A 155 -14.53 3.30 -7.98
N GLU A 156 -13.38 3.21 -7.31
CA GLU A 156 -12.11 2.81 -7.91
C GLU A 156 -12.19 1.45 -8.65
N PRO A 157 -12.82 0.39 -8.09
CA PRO A 157 -13.01 -0.87 -8.82
C PRO A 157 -13.81 -0.73 -10.12
N VAL A 158 -14.82 0.15 -10.15
CA VAL A 158 -15.63 0.42 -11.36
C VAL A 158 -14.76 1.06 -12.43
N TYR A 159 -13.96 2.06 -12.05
CA TYR A 159 -13.01 2.70 -12.95
C TYR A 159 -11.98 1.71 -13.50
N MET A 160 -11.38 0.87 -12.65
CA MET A 160 -10.39 -0.11 -13.08
C MET A 160 -10.95 -1.07 -14.14
N VAL A 161 -12.12 -1.68 -13.90
CA VAL A 161 -12.75 -2.61 -14.85
C VAL A 161 -13.07 -1.92 -16.18
N LEU A 162 -13.63 -0.71 -16.14
CA LEU A 162 -13.98 0.04 -17.35
C LEU A 162 -12.75 0.56 -18.09
N ARG A 163 -11.66 0.89 -17.39
CA ARG A 163 -10.40 1.29 -18.03
C ARG A 163 -9.85 0.19 -18.93
N GLY A 164 -9.90 -1.07 -18.48
CA GLY A 164 -9.44 -2.20 -19.28
C GLY A 164 -10.46 -2.67 -20.32
N THR A 165 -11.72 -2.80 -19.93
CA THR A 165 -12.73 -3.51 -20.74
C THR A 165 -13.87 -2.64 -21.25
N GLY A 166 -13.85 -1.32 -21.00
CA GLY A 166 -14.97 -0.41 -21.24
C GLY A 166 -15.57 -0.48 -22.64
N LYS A 167 -14.74 -0.51 -23.69
CA LYS A 167 -15.20 -0.60 -25.09
C LYS A 167 -16.05 -1.85 -25.34
N ILE A 168 -15.58 -3.01 -24.86
CA ILE A 168 -16.24 -4.29 -25.07
C ILE A 168 -17.45 -4.41 -24.12
N LEU A 169 -17.24 -4.11 -22.85
CA LEU A 169 -18.24 -4.31 -21.80
C LEU A 169 -19.45 -3.40 -22.01
N LEU A 170 -19.25 -2.10 -22.24
CA LEU A 170 -20.35 -1.16 -22.48
C LEU A 170 -21.09 -1.46 -23.79
N GLY A 171 -20.39 -1.96 -24.81
CA GLY A 171 -21.01 -2.42 -26.05
C GLY A 171 -21.89 -3.66 -25.90
N THR A 172 -21.68 -4.46 -24.84
CA THR A 172 -22.45 -5.69 -24.57
C THR A 172 -23.67 -5.49 -23.66
N LEU A 173 -23.79 -4.34 -22.99
CA LEU A 173 -24.89 -4.05 -22.06
C LEU A 173 -26.18 -3.70 -22.81
N ASN A 174 -27.32 -4.08 -22.23
CA ASN A 174 -28.62 -3.67 -22.74
C ASN A 174 -28.93 -2.19 -22.37
N LEU A 175 -29.91 -1.58 -23.07
CA LEU A 175 -30.23 -0.17 -22.88
C LEU A 175 -30.70 0.15 -21.45
N ASP A 176 -31.47 -0.75 -20.81
CA ASP A 176 -31.93 -0.56 -19.42
C ASP A 176 -30.74 -0.49 -18.45
N MET A 177 -29.80 -1.43 -18.52
CA MET A 177 -28.57 -1.43 -17.71
C MET A 177 -27.71 -0.18 -17.97
N LEU A 178 -27.61 0.28 -19.21
CA LEU A 178 -26.88 1.51 -19.56
C LEU A 178 -27.54 2.76 -18.95
N THR A 179 -28.88 2.87 -19.00
CA THR A 179 -29.60 3.99 -18.37
C THR A 179 -29.53 3.97 -16.84
N ARG A 180 -29.55 2.78 -16.23
CA ARG A 180 -29.34 2.61 -14.78
C ARG A 180 -27.91 2.99 -14.39
N PHE A 181 -26.92 2.55 -15.16
CA PHE A 181 -25.52 2.92 -14.98
C PHE A 181 -25.33 4.44 -15.03
N GLU A 182 -25.93 5.11 -16.01
CA GLU A 182 -25.91 6.58 -16.13
C GLU A 182 -26.56 7.28 -14.93
N THR A 183 -27.74 6.80 -14.51
CA THR A 183 -28.46 7.34 -13.37
C THR A 183 -27.65 7.20 -12.08
N HIS A 184 -27.07 6.03 -11.82
CA HIS A 184 -26.27 5.78 -10.63
C HIS A 184 -24.97 6.60 -10.60
N LEU A 185 -24.29 6.81 -11.73
CA LEU A 185 -23.10 7.66 -11.77
C LEU A 185 -23.41 9.12 -11.46
N ILE A 186 -24.52 9.64 -11.98
CA ILE A 186 -24.98 10.99 -11.66
C ILE A 186 -25.36 11.10 -10.18
N GLU A 187 -26.03 10.07 -9.64
CA GLU A 187 -26.40 10.00 -8.22
C GLU A 187 -25.17 9.96 -7.30
N ILE A 188 -24.13 9.19 -7.65
CA ILE A 188 -22.85 9.14 -6.94
C ILE A 188 -22.19 10.52 -6.91
N LEU A 189 -22.15 11.21 -8.06
CA LEU A 189 -21.59 12.57 -8.14
C LEU A 189 -22.38 13.57 -7.28
N GLN A 190 -23.71 13.52 -7.31
CA GLN A 190 -24.57 14.42 -6.52
C GLN A 190 -24.42 14.18 -5.02
N LYS A 191 -24.40 12.92 -4.59
CA LYS A 191 -24.22 12.55 -3.18
C LYS A 191 -22.78 12.78 -2.69
N GLY A 192 -21.80 12.62 -3.57
CA GLY A 192 -20.37 12.78 -3.29
C GLY A 192 -19.88 14.23 -3.24
N ALA A 193 -20.59 15.17 -3.89
CA ALA A 193 -20.19 16.59 -3.95
C ALA A 193 -20.09 17.27 -2.57
N GLY A 194 -20.66 16.68 -1.51
CA GLY A 194 -20.59 17.19 -0.13
C GLY A 194 -19.55 16.53 0.78
N SER A 195 -18.86 15.46 0.34
CA SER A 195 -18.02 14.63 1.23
C SER A 195 -16.55 15.05 1.32
N GLY A 196 -16.10 16.00 0.51
CA GLY A 196 -14.69 16.43 0.44
C GLY A 196 -13.74 15.39 -0.20
N ASP A 197 -14.28 14.30 -0.78
CA ASP A 197 -13.51 13.27 -1.46
C ASP A 197 -13.20 13.70 -2.90
N ASN A 198 -12.09 14.43 -3.07
CA ASN A 198 -11.66 14.98 -4.36
C ASN A 198 -11.42 13.88 -5.42
N CYS A 199 -10.94 12.70 -5.00
CA CYS A 199 -10.67 11.59 -5.92
C CYS A 199 -11.96 10.97 -6.48
N LEU A 200 -13.04 10.90 -5.70
CA LEU A 200 -14.33 10.37 -6.14
C LEU A 200 -14.86 11.08 -7.39
N THR A 201 -14.75 12.41 -7.41
CA THR A 201 -15.23 13.21 -8.56
C THR A 201 -14.39 12.94 -9.80
N LEU A 202 -13.06 12.83 -9.67
CA LEU A 202 -12.17 12.49 -10.77
C LEU A 202 -12.40 11.08 -11.31
N TYR A 203 -12.69 10.10 -10.46
CA TYR A 203 -13.06 8.75 -10.91
C TYR A 203 -14.35 8.76 -11.72
N CYS A 204 -15.38 9.45 -11.25
CA CYS A 204 -16.65 9.55 -11.96
C CYS A 204 -16.48 10.22 -13.34
N LEU A 205 -15.74 11.34 -13.41
CA LEU A 205 -15.42 11.99 -14.68
C LEU A 205 -14.58 11.08 -15.60
N SER A 206 -13.63 10.32 -15.05
CA SER A 206 -12.84 9.36 -15.84
C SER A 206 -13.72 8.25 -16.42
N ILE A 207 -14.64 7.71 -15.62
CA ILE A 207 -15.61 6.70 -16.06
C ILE A 207 -16.51 7.26 -17.17
N MET A 208 -16.99 8.50 -17.02
CA MET A 208 -17.80 9.17 -18.05
C MET A 208 -17.02 9.38 -19.35
N ASN A 209 -15.73 9.72 -19.27
CA ASN A 209 -14.88 9.84 -20.45
C ASN A 209 -14.69 8.49 -21.16
N ILE A 210 -14.48 7.40 -20.41
CA ILE A 210 -14.40 6.04 -20.97
C ILE A 210 -15.72 5.67 -21.67
N ALA A 211 -16.86 5.96 -21.04
CA ALA A 211 -18.17 5.70 -21.62
C ALA A 211 -18.37 6.45 -22.95
N ARG A 212 -17.97 7.73 -22.99
CA ARG A 212 -18.00 8.55 -24.22
C ARG A 212 -17.14 7.96 -25.34
N CYS A 213 -15.90 7.58 -25.03
CA CYS A 213 -14.96 7.01 -26.01
C CYS A 213 -15.32 5.59 -26.47
N SER A 214 -16.26 4.93 -25.80
CA SER A 214 -16.71 3.57 -26.13
C SER A 214 -17.88 3.54 -27.12
N VAL A 215 -18.52 4.69 -27.37
CA VAL A 215 -19.63 4.83 -28.34
C VAL A 215 -19.03 5.24 -29.69
N ASP A 216 -18.74 4.27 -30.54
CA ASP A 216 -18.18 4.51 -31.88
C ASP A 216 -19.31 4.90 -32.86
N PRO A 217 -19.28 6.05 -33.55
CA PRO A 217 -20.36 6.49 -34.43
C PRO A 217 -20.55 5.63 -35.69
N ASP A 218 -19.57 4.80 -36.07
CA ASP A 218 -19.53 4.12 -37.37
C ASP A 218 -19.97 2.64 -37.36
N THR A 219 -20.38 2.09 -36.22
CA THR A 219 -20.98 0.74 -36.17
C THR A 219 -22.51 0.82 -36.22
N PRO A 220 -23.21 0.05 -37.09
CA PRO A 220 -24.67 0.15 -37.26
C PRO A 220 -25.50 -0.23 -36.02
N THR A 221 -24.87 -0.78 -34.97
CA THR A 221 -25.45 -1.06 -33.66
C THR A 221 -25.24 0.05 -32.61
N SER A 222 -24.41 1.07 -32.88
CA SER A 222 -24.11 2.17 -31.92
C SER A 222 -25.21 3.22 -31.78
N SER A 223 -26.30 3.08 -32.54
CA SER A 223 -27.42 4.03 -32.58
C SER A 223 -28.31 4.08 -31.32
N ARG A 224 -28.06 3.27 -30.28
CA ARG A 224 -29.02 3.09 -29.17
C ARG A 224 -28.76 3.87 -27.88
N TRP A 225 -27.53 4.18 -27.52
CA TRP A 225 -27.22 4.93 -26.28
C TRP A 225 -26.22 6.04 -26.57
N LYS A 226 -26.66 7.29 -26.39
CA LYS A 226 -25.85 8.49 -26.71
C LYS A 226 -25.16 9.12 -25.49
N ALA A 227 -25.36 8.58 -24.29
CA ALA A 227 -24.78 9.08 -23.03
C ALA A 227 -24.78 10.63 -22.92
N GLU A 228 -25.85 11.28 -23.39
CA GLU A 228 -25.88 12.74 -23.61
C GLU A 228 -25.72 13.50 -22.28
N ALA A 229 -26.25 12.97 -21.17
CA ALA A 229 -26.10 13.61 -19.87
C ALA A 229 -24.66 13.54 -19.35
N MET A 230 -23.90 12.48 -19.69
CA MET A 230 -22.47 12.37 -19.40
C MET A 230 -21.62 13.26 -20.30
N GLN A 231 -21.96 13.37 -21.59
CA GLN A 231 -21.25 14.22 -22.56
C GLN A 231 -21.30 15.70 -22.18
N GLN A 232 -22.42 16.16 -21.60
CA GLN A 232 -22.56 17.53 -21.10
C GLN A 232 -21.51 17.91 -20.04
N PHE A 233 -20.84 16.97 -19.36
CA PHE A 233 -19.76 17.32 -18.42
C PHE A 233 -18.45 17.72 -19.12
N PHE A 234 -18.31 17.42 -20.41
CA PHE A 234 -17.14 17.74 -21.25
C PHE A 234 -17.46 18.79 -22.33
N GLU A 235 -18.73 19.06 -22.58
CA GLU A 235 -19.21 20.00 -23.59
C GLU A 235 -20.04 21.15 -23.00
N GLY A 236 -19.94 22.35 -23.59
CA GLY A 236 -20.75 23.52 -23.20
C GLY A 236 -20.45 24.08 -21.81
N LYS A 237 -21.45 24.73 -21.18
CA LYS A 237 -21.27 25.48 -19.90
C LYS A 237 -20.93 24.61 -18.69
N LYS A 238 -21.30 23.33 -18.70
CA LYS A 238 -20.96 22.38 -17.63
C LYS A 238 -19.49 21.95 -17.72
N ALA A 239 -18.90 21.94 -18.92
CA ALA A 239 -17.48 21.68 -19.13
C ALA A 239 -16.59 22.68 -18.39
N GLU A 240 -16.93 23.98 -18.39
CA GLU A 240 -16.18 25.00 -17.64
C GLU A 240 -16.14 24.72 -16.13
N ARG A 241 -17.25 24.21 -15.57
CA ARG A 241 -17.32 23.84 -14.14
C ARG A 241 -16.54 22.56 -13.86
N SER A 242 -16.64 21.55 -14.73
CA SER A 242 -15.83 20.34 -14.65
C SER A 242 -14.34 20.67 -14.72
N MET A 243 -13.93 21.56 -15.63
CA MET A 243 -12.57 22.05 -15.78
C MET A 243 -12.09 22.78 -14.52
N GLN A 244 -12.90 23.69 -13.98
CA GLN A 244 -12.59 24.37 -12.72
C GLN A 244 -12.31 23.37 -11.60
N LEU A 245 -13.15 22.34 -11.49
CA LEU A 245 -13.02 21.31 -10.46
C LEU A 245 -11.77 20.44 -10.67
N ILE A 246 -11.50 19.99 -11.90
CA ILE A 246 -10.29 19.22 -12.24
C ILE A 246 -9.03 20.01 -11.88
N VAL A 247 -8.96 21.29 -12.29
CA VAL A 247 -7.79 22.15 -12.04
C VAL A 247 -7.61 22.43 -10.55
N LEU A 248 -8.68 22.68 -9.80
CA LEU A 248 -8.60 22.88 -8.35
C LEU A 248 -8.13 21.61 -7.61
N ILE A 249 -8.61 20.44 -8.03
CA ILE A 249 -8.17 19.17 -7.43
C ILE A 249 -6.69 18.93 -7.76
N ALA A 250 -6.28 19.09 -9.02
CA ALA A 250 -4.88 18.97 -9.43
C ALA A 250 -3.97 19.95 -8.66
N TYR A 251 -4.41 21.21 -8.53
CA TYR A 251 -3.72 22.24 -7.75
C TYR A 251 -3.58 21.84 -6.27
N SER A 252 -4.61 21.27 -5.67
CA SER A 252 -4.56 20.77 -4.28
C SER A 252 -3.63 19.57 -4.13
N ALA A 253 -3.64 18.66 -5.10
CA ALA A 253 -2.83 17.45 -5.09
C ALA A 253 -1.33 17.74 -5.25
N ILE A 254 -0.97 18.82 -5.94
CA ILE A 254 0.44 19.26 -6.07
C ILE A 254 1.05 19.66 -4.73
N ARG A 255 0.25 20.06 -3.73
CA ARG A 255 0.73 20.55 -2.43
C ARG A 255 1.12 19.47 -1.43
N GLY A 256 0.90 18.18 -1.71
CA GLY A 256 1.17 17.12 -0.72
C GLY A 256 1.60 15.80 -1.36
N ILE A 257 2.43 15.05 -0.65
CA ILE A 257 2.94 13.75 -1.11
C ILE A 257 2.14 12.64 -0.45
N THR A 258 0.99 12.31 -1.03
CA THR A 258 0.17 11.15 -0.65
C THR A 258 -0.12 10.28 -1.87
N THR A 259 -0.40 9.00 -1.66
CA THR A 259 -0.83 8.09 -2.72
C THR A 259 -2.08 8.59 -3.44
N ASP A 260 -2.98 9.23 -2.69
CA ASP A 260 -4.23 9.77 -3.23
C ASP A 260 -3.99 10.99 -4.11
N ASN A 261 -3.00 11.83 -3.76
CA ASN A 261 -2.60 12.96 -4.59
C ASN A 261 -1.97 12.51 -5.92
N ILE A 262 -1.16 11.44 -5.88
CA ILE A 262 -0.60 10.83 -7.10
C ILE A 262 -1.75 10.29 -7.98
N LYS A 263 -2.69 9.52 -7.40
CA LYS A 263 -3.86 9.00 -8.12
C LYS A 263 -4.71 10.13 -8.71
N ALA A 264 -4.96 11.20 -7.95
CA ALA A 264 -5.70 12.38 -8.41
C ALA A 264 -5.03 13.03 -9.63
N LEU A 265 -3.70 13.19 -9.61
CA LEU A 265 -2.95 13.77 -10.73
C LEU A 265 -2.93 12.85 -11.95
N VAL A 266 -2.86 11.53 -11.77
CA VAL A 266 -2.98 10.55 -12.87
C VAL A 266 -4.36 10.65 -13.53
N LEU A 267 -5.43 10.68 -12.73
CA LEU A 267 -6.79 10.83 -13.25
C LEU A 267 -6.99 12.18 -13.95
N ALA A 268 -6.53 13.27 -13.36
CA ALA A 268 -6.61 14.61 -13.95
C ALA A 268 -5.89 14.68 -15.31
N ASN A 269 -4.73 14.03 -15.43
CA ASN A 269 -3.97 13.92 -16.69
C ASN A 269 -4.70 13.15 -17.79
N ASN A 270 -5.58 12.21 -17.43
CA ASN A 270 -6.36 11.42 -18.39
C ASN A 270 -7.66 12.13 -18.79
N ILE A 271 -8.22 12.96 -17.91
CA ILE A 271 -9.51 13.65 -18.14
C ILE A 271 -9.31 14.97 -18.88
N VAL A 272 -8.23 15.72 -18.61
CA VAL A 272 -8.02 17.05 -19.20
C VAL A 272 -7.95 17.02 -20.74
N THR A 273 -7.51 15.89 -21.32
CA THR A 273 -7.50 15.68 -22.78
C THR A 273 -8.90 15.41 -23.36
N ALA A 274 -9.87 15.02 -22.53
CA ALA A 274 -11.24 14.78 -22.95
C ALA A 274 -12.01 16.07 -23.24
N VAL A 275 -11.60 17.19 -22.65
CA VAL A 275 -12.22 18.51 -22.89
C VAL A 275 -11.62 19.13 -24.16
N PRO A 276 -12.46 19.59 -25.11
CA PRO A 276 -12.02 20.25 -26.33
C PRO A 276 -11.07 21.43 -26.09
N GLY A 277 -10.10 21.62 -27.00
CA GLY A 277 -9.02 22.61 -26.85
C GLY A 277 -9.51 24.06 -26.78
N ASP A 278 -10.58 24.39 -27.51
CA ASP A 278 -11.23 25.71 -27.52
C ASP A 278 -11.82 26.06 -26.13
N ILE A 279 -12.47 25.11 -25.47
CA ILE A 279 -13.01 25.30 -24.12
C ILE A 279 -11.86 25.47 -23.12
N ARG A 280 -10.78 24.68 -23.25
CA ARG A 280 -9.61 24.81 -22.37
C ARG A 280 -8.96 26.18 -22.52
N GLN A 281 -8.78 26.67 -23.74
CA GLN A 281 -8.18 27.98 -24.03
C GLN A 281 -9.02 29.12 -23.44
N ASN A 282 -10.34 29.10 -23.67
CA ASN A 282 -11.27 30.08 -23.13
C ASN A 282 -11.29 30.09 -21.59
N TRP A 283 -11.26 28.91 -20.97
CA TRP A 283 -11.17 28.78 -19.52
C TRP A 283 -9.84 29.33 -18.98
N CYS A 284 -8.74 29.06 -19.66
CA CYS A 284 -7.41 29.54 -19.25
C CYS A 284 -7.32 31.07 -19.27
N MET A 285 -7.86 31.71 -20.31
CA MET A 285 -7.93 33.18 -20.38
C MET A 285 -8.76 33.76 -19.23
N SER A 286 -9.88 33.10 -18.89
CA SER A 286 -10.79 33.54 -17.82
C SER A 286 -10.23 33.33 -16.41
N ASN A 287 -9.31 32.37 -16.22
CA ASN A 287 -8.76 31.96 -14.92
C ASN A 287 -7.24 32.14 -14.80
N ALA A 288 -6.70 33.19 -15.44
CA ALA A 288 -5.26 33.45 -15.50
C ALA A 288 -4.57 33.47 -14.11
N THR A 289 -5.26 33.94 -13.07
CA THR A 289 -4.70 34.01 -11.71
C THR A 289 -4.48 32.63 -11.08
N THR A 290 -5.38 31.66 -11.34
CA THR A 290 -5.26 30.28 -10.87
C THR A 290 -4.12 29.56 -11.59
N ILE A 291 -3.99 29.80 -12.90
CA ILE A 291 -2.91 29.24 -13.72
C ILE A 291 -1.56 29.80 -13.29
N HIS A 292 -1.46 31.10 -13.04
CA HIS A 292 -0.24 31.70 -12.53
C HIS A 292 0.18 31.11 -11.18
N LYS A 293 -0.79 30.87 -10.27
CA LYS A 293 -0.51 30.18 -9.00
C LYS A 293 -0.04 28.74 -9.22
N LEU A 294 -0.62 28.02 -10.18
CA LEU A 294 -0.22 26.66 -10.53
C LEU A 294 1.21 26.62 -11.10
N HIS A 295 1.54 27.54 -12.01
CA HIS A 295 2.90 27.69 -12.56
C HIS A 295 3.93 27.99 -11.47
N ASN A 296 3.64 28.96 -10.60
CA ASN A 296 4.53 29.30 -9.49
C ASN A 296 4.79 28.12 -8.56
N GLN A 297 3.78 27.30 -8.31
CA GLN A 297 3.96 26.09 -7.52
C GLN A 297 4.85 25.09 -8.24
N LEU A 298 4.64 24.81 -9.52
CA LEU A 298 5.47 23.84 -10.26
C LEU A 298 6.94 24.28 -10.39
N CYS A 299 7.22 25.58 -10.29
CA CYS A 299 8.58 26.12 -10.26
C CYS A 299 9.27 26.00 -8.88
N ASP A 300 8.56 25.58 -7.83
CA ASP A 300 9.14 25.38 -6.50
C ASP A 300 10.14 24.22 -6.51
N GLN A 301 11.34 24.46 -5.98
CA GLN A 301 12.43 23.49 -5.98
C GLN A 301 12.21 22.36 -4.95
N GLU A 302 11.40 22.59 -3.92
CA GLU A 302 11.14 21.62 -2.83
C GLU A 302 10.12 20.53 -3.19
N LEU A 303 9.47 20.63 -4.35
CA LEU A 303 8.49 19.63 -4.82
C LEU A 303 9.13 18.27 -5.15
N ASP A 304 8.44 17.21 -4.75
CA ASP A 304 8.77 15.83 -5.14
C ASP A 304 8.73 15.64 -6.66
N GLN A 305 9.69 14.86 -7.17
CA GLN A 305 9.89 14.65 -8.60
C GLN A 305 8.67 13.99 -9.28
N ILE A 306 7.95 13.10 -8.58
CA ILE A 306 6.77 12.41 -9.15
C ILE A 306 5.64 13.42 -9.35
N ILE A 307 5.35 14.21 -8.33
CA ILE A 307 4.30 15.24 -8.37
C ILE A 307 4.64 16.32 -9.40
N ARG A 308 5.90 16.77 -9.42
CA ARG A 308 6.36 17.75 -10.40
C ARG A 308 6.17 17.24 -11.82
N THR A 309 6.55 15.98 -12.10
CA THR A 309 6.40 15.37 -13.42
C THR A 309 4.94 15.29 -13.85
N LEU A 310 4.06 14.78 -12.98
CA LEU A 310 2.63 14.66 -13.29
C LEU A 310 1.95 16.03 -13.44
N GLY A 311 2.32 17.01 -12.60
CA GLY A 311 1.80 18.37 -12.66
C GLY A 311 2.24 19.13 -13.90
N LEU A 312 3.50 18.98 -14.32
CA LEU A 312 4.00 19.55 -15.59
C LEU A 312 3.27 18.95 -16.79
N ARG A 313 3.09 17.62 -16.84
CA ARG A 313 2.31 16.97 -17.90
C ARG A 313 0.85 17.41 -17.92
N PHE A 314 0.26 17.65 -16.75
CA PHE A 314 -1.09 18.19 -16.64
C PHE A 314 -1.18 19.60 -17.24
N VAL A 315 -0.24 20.49 -16.90
CA VAL A 315 -0.19 21.86 -17.44
C VAL A 315 0.05 21.86 -18.94
N GLY A 316 0.91 20.98 -19.45
CA GLY A 316 1.16 20.85 -20.89
C GLY A 316 -0.08 20.43 -21.68
N LYS A 317 -1.01 19.70 -21.07
CA LYS A 317 -2.31 19.34 -21.68
C LYS A 317 -3.38 20.41 -21.51
N LEU A 318 -3.29 21.19 -20.44
CA LEU A 318 -4.25 22.22 -20.08
C LEU A 318 -4.07 23.48 -20.93
N CYS A 319 -2.84 23.96 -21.03
CA CYS A 319 -2.48 25.23 -21.66
C CYS A 319 -1.82 25.01 -23.02
N GLU A 320 -1.97 25.97 -23.93
CA GLU A 320 -1.18 25.99 -25.16
C GLU A 320 0.31 26.23 -24.83
N ILE A 321 1.19 25.50 -25.49
CA ILE A 321 2.63 25.54 -25.24
C ILE A 321 3.21 26.95 -25.48
N ASP A 322 2.60 27.71 -26.39
CA ASP A 322 2.96 29.10 -26.68
C ASP A 322 2.73 30.06 -25.51
N SER A 323 1.79 29.73 -24.62
CA SER A 323 1.40 30.56 -23.47
C SER A 323 2.16 30.26 -22.17
N LEU A 324 3.02 29.23 -22.17
CA LEU A 324 3.70 28.77 -20.96
C LEU A 324 4.93 29.64 -20.61
N PRO A 325 5.13 29.97 -19.32
CA PRO A 325 6.38 30.59 -18.87
C PRO A 325 7.58 29.71 -19.16
N HIS A 326 8.71 30.33 -19.52
CA HIS A 326 9.97 29.65 -19.79
C HIS A 326 10.40 28.60 -18.74
N PRO A 327 10.33 28.85 -17.41
CA PRO A 327 10.73 27.83 -16.43
C PRO A 327 9.80 26.60 -16.41
N VAL A 328 8.51 26.79 -16.69
CA VAL A 328 7.54 25.67 -16.79
C VAL A 328 7.76 24.90 -18.07
N LEU A 329 8.04 25.59 -19.18
CA LEU A 329 8.36 24.98 -20.46
C LEU A 329 9.63 24.12 -20.38
N GLN A 330 10.72 24.65 -19.81
CA GLN A 330 11.95 23.87 -19.57
C GLN A 330 11.70 22.65 -18.67
N GLY A 331 10.88 22.82 -17.62
CA GLY A 331 10.50 21.71 -16.76
C GLY A 331 9.76 20.62 -17.52
N LEU A 332 8.78 21.01 -18.35
CA LEU A 332 8.00 20.13 -19.20
C LEU A 332 8.88 19.39 -20.22
N GLU A 333 9.81 20.09 -20.89
CA GLU A 333 10.80 19.49 -21.78
C GLU A 333 11.62 18.40 -21.09
N ARG A 334 12.10 18.64 -19.86
CA ARG A 334 12.83 17.63 -19.07
C ARG A 334 12.00 16.36 -18.82
N THR A 335 10.67 16.45 -18.72
CA THR A 335 9.82 15.27 -18.53
C THR A 335 9.77 14.31 -19.73
N PHE A 336 10.21 14.77 -20.90
CA PHE A 336 10.33 13.97 -22.12
C PHE A 336 11.79 13.68 -22.50
N LEU A 337 12.71 14.59 -22.17
CA LEU A 337 14.14 14.49 -22.53
C LEU A 337 14.99 13.70 -21.52
N GLN A 338 14.61 13.70 -20.23
CA GLN A 338 15.37 13.00 -19.18
C GLN A 338 14.82 11.59 -18.95
N PRO A 339 15.65 10.53 -19.09
CA PRO A 339 15.26 9.14 -18.91
C PRO A 339 14.55 8.83 -17.59
N GLU A 340 15.09 9.37 -16.49
CA GLU A 340 14.63 9.09 -15.13
C GLU A 340 13.25 9.68 -14.88
N VAL A 341 12.97 10.83 -15.50
CA VAL A 341 11.71 11.56 -15.39
C VAL A 341 10.66 10.98 -16.33
N ALA A 342 11.07 10.59 -17.54
CA ALA A 342 10.23 9.89 -18.50
C ALA A 342 9.75 8.53 -17.96
N GLN A 343 10.63 7.82 -17.24
CA GLN A 343 10.30 6.56 -16.57
C GLN A 343 9.13 6.73 -15.59
N VAL A 344 9.14 7.77 -14.75
CA VAL A 344 8.07 8.03 -13.77
C VAL A 344 6.72 8.17 -14.47
N ALA A 345 6.67 8.95 -15.54
CA ALA A 345 5.43 9.15 -16.27
C ALA A 345 4.98 7.89 -17.02
N HIS A 346 5.91 7.09 -17.55
CA HIS A 346 5.59 5.83 -18.23
C HIS A 346 5.01 4.79 -17.26
N ILE A 347 5.52 4.71 -16.03
CA ILE A 347 5.00 3.81 -14.99
C ILE A 347 3.59 4.21 -14.55
N LEU A 348 3.37 5.49 -14.30
CA LEU A 348 2.13 5.97 -13.68
C LEU A 348 1.02 6.29 -14.70
N CYS A 349 1.40 6.65 -15.92
CA CYS A 349 0.49 7.03 -17.01
C CYS A 349 0.87 6.34 -18.35
N PRO A 350 0.88 4.99 -18.45
CA PRO A 350 1.29 4.30 -19.67
C PRO A 350 0.36 4.52 -20.88
N GLN A 351 -0.84 5.08 -20.66
CA GLN A 351 -1.86 5.31 -21.69
C GLN A 351 -2.19 6.80 -21.89
N SER A 352 -1.42 7.73 -21.31
CA SER A 352 -1.68 9.14 -21.56
C SER A 352 -1.34 9.48 -23.01
N HIS A 353 -2.33 10.02 -23.74
CA HIS A 353 -2.15 10.58 -25.08
C HIS A 353 -1.31 11.87 -24.99
N ASP A 354 -0.02 11.71 -24.73
CA ASP A 354 0.94 12.82 -24.63
C ASP A 354 1.45 13.25 -26.01
N ARG A 355 1.01 12.58 -27.08
CA ARG A 355 1.41 12.84 -28.47
C ARG A 355 1.20 14.30 -28.88
N ASP A 356 0.07 14.90 -28.53
CA ASP A 356 -0.26 16.28 -28.93
C ASP A 356 0.62 17.30 -28.21
N VAL A 357 0.83 17.09 -26.91
CA VAL A 357 1.73 17.93 -26.09
C VAL A 357 3.15 17.80 -26.59
N PHE A 358 3.59 16.57 -26.87
CA PHE A 358 4.93 16.29 -27.34
C PHE A 358 5.16 16.80 -28.76
N SER A 359 4.19 16.73 -29.67
CA SER A 359 4.26 17.31 -31.01
C SER A 359 4.46 18.82 -30.96
N GLY A 360 3.70 19.53 -30.13
CA GLY A 360 3.89 20.97 -29.96
C GLY A 360 5.22 21.34 -29.27
N LEU A 361 5.76 20.45 -28.42
CA LEU A 361 7.10 20.63 -27.84
C LEU A 361 8.20 20.37 -28.86
N LEU A 362 8.08 19.36 -29.72
CA LEU A 362 9.06 19.04 -30.78
C LEU A 362 9.22 20.19 -31.79
N ALA A 363 8.21 21.04 -31.94
CA ALA A 363 8.31 22.25 -32.75
C ALA A 363 9.29 23.29 -32.16
N ARG A 364 9.59 23.21 -30.85
CA ARG A 364 10.37 24.21 -30.09
C ARG A 364 11.64 23.65 -29.45
N ALA A 365 11.58 22.42 -28.95
CA ALA A 365 12.66 21.75 -28.25
C ALA A 365 13.61 21.04 -29.23
N PRO A 366 14.92 20.98 -28.91
CA PRO A 366 15.90 20.34 -29.78
C PRO A 366 15.71 18.82 -29.77
N ILE A 367 15.22 18.26 -30.87
CA ILE A 367 15.15 16.80 -31.07
C ILE A 367 16.55 16.15 -30.97
N SER A 368 17.59 16.94 -31.25
CA SER A 368 18.99 16.54 -31.11
C SER A 368 19.35 16.15 -29.68
N GLU A 369 18.83 16.87 -28.67
CA GLU A 369 19.07 16.54 -27.27
C GLU A 369 18.35 15.25 -26.86
N LEU A 370 17.10 15.04 -27.33
CA LEU A 370 16.38 13.78 -27.09
C LEU A 370 17.20 12.59 -27.61
N LEU A 371 17.68 12.68 -28.85
CA LEU A 371 18.42 11.61 -29.49
C LEU A 371 19.78 11.38 -28.84
N ARG A 372 20.51 12.45 -28.49
CA ARG A 372 21.79 12.36 -27.77
C ARG A 372 21.60 11.66 -26.42
N ARG A 373 20.62 12.11 -25.62
CA ARG A 373 20.30 11.49 -24.31
C ARG A 373 19.82 10.04 -24.44
N SER A 374 19.04 9.73 -25.48
CA SER A 374 18.56 8.37 -25.73
C SER A 374 19.72 7.41 -26.04
N VAL A 375 20.68 7.84 -26.87
CA VAL A 375 21.85 7.03 -27.23
C VAL A 375 22.82 6.92 -26.05
N GLU A 376 23.08 8.02 -25.32
CA GLU A 376 23.88 8.00 -24.10
C GLU A 376 23.30 7.07 -23.04
N PHE A 377 21.99 7.16 -22.77
CA PHE A 377 21.31 6.32 -21.80
C PHE A 377 21.32 4.84 -22.21
N ALA A 378 21.20 4.54 -23.50
CA ALA A 378 21.32 3.19 -24.02
C ALA A 378 22.76 2.64 -23.93
N ALA A 379 23.77 3.52 -24.02
CA ALA A 379 25.19 3.18 -23.98
C ALA A 379 25.78 3.08 -22.55
N GLN A 380 25.10 3.61 -21.53
CA GLN A 380 25.52 3.52 -20.12
C GLN A 380 25.40 2.10 -19.55
N ASP A 381 26.31 1.73 -18.64
CA ASP A 381 26.39 0.41 -18.00
C ASP A 381 25.22 0.10 -17.04
N ASP A 382 24.96 -1.21 -16.92
CA ASP A 382 23.73 -1.83 -16.43
C ASP A 382 23.35 -1.54 -14.97
N THR A 383 22.27 -0.78 -14.77
CA THR A 383 21.38 -0.99 -13.62
C THR A 383 19.98 -1.38 -14.10
N GLY A 384 19.39 -2.43 -13.54
CA GLY A 384 18.03 -2.90 -13.88
C GLY A 384 16.92 -1.91 -13.52
N ASN A 385 17.25 -0.83 -12.78
CA ASN A 385 16.37 0.33 -12.66
C ASN A 385 16.11 1.00 -14.02
N ASN A 386 17.01 0.83 -15.00
CA ASN A 386 16.91 1.46 -16.31
C ASN A 386 15.98 0.72 -17.28
N ALA A 387 15.51 -0.49 -16.94
CA ALA A 387 14.66 -1.31 -17.82
C ALA A 387 13.41 -0.54 -18.30
N VAL A 388 12.70 0.07 -17.36
CA VAL A 388 11.48 0.84 -17.64
C VAL A 388 11.79 2.17 -18.31
N GLY A 389 12.96 2.78 -18.02
CA GLY A 389 13.44 3.97 -18.72
C GLY A 389 13.71 3.71 -20.20
N LEU A 390 14.30 2.56 -20.54
CA LEU A 390 14.55 2.17 -21.93
C LEU A 390 13.23 1.98 -22.70
N ASP A 391 12.22 1.38 -22.07
CA ASP A 391 10.87 1.27 -22.65
C ASP A 391 10.20 2.64 -22.84
N ALA A 392 10.27 3.50 -21.81
CA ALA A 392 9.70 4.84 -21.85
C ALA A 392 10.28 5.68 -23.00
N ILE A 393 11.61 5.68 -23.17
CA ILE A 393 12.27 6.42 -24.25
C ILE A 393 11.97 5.77 -25.60
N SER A 394 11.98 4.44 -25.70
CA SER A 394 11.62 3.76 -26.94
C SER A 394 10.22 4.14 -27.42
N TYR A 395 9.28 4.29 -26.49
CA TYR A 395 7.93 4.79 -26.77
C TYR A 395 7.94 6.25 -27.25
N ILE A 396 8.65 7.15 -26.55
CA ILE A 396 8.76 8.58 -26.93
C ILE A 396 9.38 8.73 -28.33
N VAL A 397 10.48 8.02 -28.62
CA VAL A 397 11.16 8.07 -29.93
C VAL A 397 10.26 7.50 -31.04
N ARG A 398 9.42 6.50 -30.74
CA ARG A 398 8.43 5.97 -31.68
C ARG A 398 7.31 6.96 -31.97
N ASP A 399 6.85 7.71 -30.97
CA ASP A 399 5.89 8.79 -31.18
C ASP A 399 6.52 9.93 -32.01
N THR A 400 7.80 10.24 -31.78
CA THR A 400 8.56 11.17 -32.63
C THR A 400 8.59 10.71 -34.09
N LEU A 401 8.83 9.41 -34.35
CA LEU A 401 8.80 8.82 -35.69
C LEU A 401 7.47 9.06 -36.42
N ALA A 402 6.35 9.01 -35.70
CA ALA A 402 5.02 9.21 -36.27
C ALA A 402 4.66 10.69 -36.53
N VAL A 403 5.39 11.63 -35.93
CA VAL A 403 5.15 13.08 -36.02
C VAL A 403 6.18 13.79 -36.91
N LEU A 404 7.34 13.16 -37.13
CA LEU A 404 8.48 13.69 -37.89
C LEU A 404 8.18 14.08 -39.35
N GLU A 405 7.13 13.54 -39.96
CA GLU A 405 6.78 13.88 -41.35
C GLU A 405 6.36 15.34 -41.53
N ASP A 406 5.84 15.96 -40.46
CA ASP A 406 5.23 17.29 -40.50
C ASP A 406 6.21 18.43 -40.13
N HIS A 407 7.37 18.13 -39.53
CA HIS A 407 8.28 19.13 -38.95
C HIS A 407 9.66 19.22 -39.65
N LYS A 408 9.82 20.20 -40.54
CA LYS A 408 11.07 20.46 -41.28
C LYS A 408 12.25 20.89 -40.40
N THR A 409 12.00 21.61 -39.31
CA THR A 409 13.04 22.05 -38.34
C THR A 409 13.67 20.88 -37.61
N SER A 410 12.86 19.91 -37.15
CA SER A 410 13.35 18.70 -36.50
C SER A 410 14.23 17.87 -37.45
N MET A 411 13.87 17.82 -38.74
CA MET A 411 14.69 17.16 -39.75
C MET A 411 16.07 17.81 -39.93
N HIS A 412 16.15 19.15 -39.94
CA HIS A 412 17.44 19.86 -40.01
C HIS A 412 18.30 19.60 -38.76
N GLN A 413 17.70 19.57 -37.57
CA GLN A 413 18.42 19.28 -36.33
C GLN A 413 18.97 17.86 -36.29
N ILE A 414 18.25 16.88 -36.85
CA ILE A 414 18.77 15.51 -36.98
C ILE A 414 19.95 15.47 -37.96
N GLN A 415 19.91 16.26 -39.03
CA GLN A 415 21.01 16.34 -40.00
C GLN A 415 22.29 16.88 -39.35
N GLU A 416 22.19 18.00 -38.62
CA GLU A 416 23.30 18.57 -37.88
C GLU A 416 23.86 17.59 -36.83
N LEU A 417 22.98 16.84 -36.16
CA LEU A 417 23.39 15.82 -35.20
C LEU A 417 24.14 14.64 -35.85
N LEU A 418 23.79 14.25 -37.07
CA LEU A 418 24.50 13.18 -37.80
C LEU A 418 25.90 13.61 -38.26
N GLU A 419 26.15 14.91 -38.37
CA GLU A 419 27.46 15.50 -38.65
C GLU A 419 28.30 15.73 -37.37
N ASP A 420 27.71 15.63 -36.18
CA ASP A 420 28.38 15.78 -34.89
C ASP A 420 29.24 14.55 -34.54
N GLU A 421 30.55 14.76 -34.41
CA GLU A 421 31.53 13.73 -34.04
C GLU A 421 31.27 13.14 -32.65
N ALA A 422 30.79 13.95 -31.69
CA ALA A 422 30.49 13.47 -30.35
C ALA A 422 29.30 12.49 -30.35
N PHE A 423 28.26 12.80 -31.14
CA PHE A 423 27.12 11.92 -31.30
C PHE A 423 27.48 10.63 -32.04
N ASN A 424 28.31 10.72 -33.09
CA ASN A 424 28.83 9.55 -33.78
C ASN A 424 29.67 8.65 -32.84
N HIS A 425 30.42 9.22 -31.90
CA HIS A 425 31.11 8.45 -30.87
C HIS A 425 30.13 7.73 -29.92
N SER A 426 29.06 8.40 -29.47
CA SER A 426 28.01 7.75 -28.66
C SER A 426 27.30 6.62 -29.42
N LEU A 427 27.06 6.76 -30.73
CA LEU A 427 26.52 5.68 -31.56
C LEU A 427 27.50 4.50 -31.68
N GLN A 428 28.80 4.76 -31.74
CA GLN A 428 29.82 3.71 -31.73
C GLN A 428 29.88 3.00 -30.36
N GLN A 429 29.74 3.73 -29.26
CA GLN A 429 29.64 3.14 -27.91
C GLN A 429 28.40 2.25 -27.78
N LEU A 430 27.24 2.70 -28.28
CA LEU A 430 26.03 1.89 -28.32
C LEU A 430 26.23 0.62 -29.18
N HIS A 431 26.85 0.75 -30.36
CA HIS A 431 27.20 -0.40 -31.18
C HIS A 431 28.15 -1.36 -30.44
N ALA A 432 29.14 -0.84 -29.72
CA ALA A 432 30.07 -1.65 -28.92
C ALA A 432 29.32 -2.43 -27.82
N ALA A 433 28.43 -1.77 -27.08
CA ALA A 433 27.57 -2.38 -26.06
C ALA A 433 26.63 -3.46 -26.63
N LEU A 434 26.18 -3.29 -27.87
CA LEU A 434 25.38 -4.31 -28.58
C LEU A 434 26.21 -5.47 -29.13
N SER A 435 27.49 -5.23 -29.45
CA SER A 435 28.39 -6.19 -30.08
C SER A 435 29.17 -7.09 -29.13
N LEU A 436 29.32 -6.69 -27.85
CA LEU A 436 30.06 -7.50 -26.88
C LEU A 436 29.37 -8.87 -26.73
N PRO A 437 30.05 -9.99 -27.04
CA PRO A 437 29.56 -11.31 -26.71
C PRO A 437 29.53 -11.37 -25.18
N GLN A 438 28.33 -11.34 -24.61
CA GLN A 438 28.17 -11.55 -23.18
C GLN A 438 28.58 -12.99 -22.89
N SER A 439 29.85 -13.13 -22.49
CA SER A 439 30.48 -14.41 -22.15
C SER A 439 29.57 -15.19 -21.22
N ALA A 440 29.53 -16.51 -21.44
CA ALA A 440 28.78 -17.52 -20.69
C ALA A 440 29.18 -17.65 -19.20
N VAL A 441 29.70 -16.58 -18.59
CA VAL A 441 30.27 -16.53 -17.23
C VAL A 441 29.51 -15.57 -16.31
N ALA A 442 28.49 -14.84 -16.79
CA ALA A 442 27.45 -14.26 -15.91
C ALA A 442 26.41 -15.33 -15.48
N GLU A 443 26.79 -16.61 -15.55
CA GLU A 443 26.08 -17.70 -14.90
C GLU A 443 26.09 -17.45 -13.39
N LYS A 444 24.89 -17.17 -12.86
CA LYS A 444 24.50 -17.39 -11.47
C LYS A 444 25.32 -16.58 -10.45
N THR A 445 24.80 -15.43 -9.98
CA THR A 445 24.53 -15.17 -8.53
C THR A 445 24.43 -13.70 -8.07
N ALA A 446 24.69 -12.65 -8.87
CA ALA A 446 24.70 -11.28 -8.30
C ALA A 446 23.67 -10.28 -8.87
N ALA A 447 23.24 -10.42 -10.13
CA ALA A 447 22.32 -9.44 -10.73
C ALA A 447 20.86 -9.85 -10.52
N ARG A 448 20.09 -9.04 -9.78
CA ARG A 448 18.63 -9.19 -9.54
C ARG A 448 17.76 -8.83 -10.76
N TRP A 449 18.33 -8.93 -11.96
CA TRP A 449 17.70 -8.59 -13.23
C TRP A 449 18.22 -9.47 -14.37
N CYS A 450 17.42 -9.62 -15.43
CA CYS A 450 17.82 -10.40 -16.59
C CYS A 450 18.66 -9.58 -17.57
N VAL A 451 19.95 -9.88 -17.65
CA VAL A 451 20.89 -9.22 -18.57
C VAL A 451 20.46 -9.34 -20.04
N LYS A 452 19.98 -10.53 -20.47
CA LYS A 452 19.47 -10.74 -21.83
C LYS A 452 18.22 -9.91 -22.10
N ALA A 453 17.31 -9.76 -21.13
CA ALA A 453 16.14 -8.90 -21.28
C ALA A 453 16.52 -7.43 -21.41
N MET A 454 17.45 -6.96 -20.59
CA MET A 454 18.01 -5.61 -20.69
C MET A 454 18.64 -5.36 -22.06
N GLN A 455 19.38 -6.33 -22.58
CA GLN A 455 19.94 -6.26 -23.93
C GLN A 455 18.85 -6.17 -25.00
N ARG A 456 17.74 -6.92 -24.87
CA ARG A 456 16.59 -6.80 -25.79
C ARG A 456 15.96 -5.41 -25.75
N LYS A 457 15.80 -4.82 -24.55
CA LYS A 457 15.27 -3.45 -24.40
C LYS A 457 16.21 -2.42 -25.04
N ARG A 458 17.53 -2.55 -24.82
CA ARG A 458 18.55 -1.74 -25.50
C ARG A 458 18.49 -1.89 -27.02
N SER A 459 18.39 -3.12 -27.52
CA SER A 459 18.23 -3.39 -28.96
C SER A 459 16.94 -2.75 -29.49
N SER A 460 15.83 -2.79 -28.76
CA SER A 460 14.57 -2.15 -29.18
C SER A 460 14.71 -0.62 -29.30
N LEU A 461 15.35 0.02 -28.33
CA LEU A 461 15.64 1.45 -28.38
C LEU A 461 16.59 1.79 -29.54
N ALA A 462 17.69 1.05 -29.65
CA ALA A 462 18.67 1.16 -30.73
C ALA A 462 18.03 0.99 -32.12
N HIS A 463 17.09 0.05 -32.26
CA HIS A 463 16.33 -0.16 -33.48
C HIS A 463 15.45 1.05 -33.81
N THR A 464 14.72 1.57 -32.82
CA THR A 464 13.82 2.71 -33.00
C THR A 464 14.60 3.99 -33.33
N VAL A 465 15.71 4.24 -32.64
CA VAL A 465 16.61 5.37 -32.91
C VAL A 465 17.27 5.24 -34.29
N SER A 466 17.81 4.07 -34.64
CA SER A 466 18.42 3.87 -35.97
C SER A 466 17.39 3.97 -37.10
N ALA A 467 16.16 3.50 -36.91
CA ALA A 467 15.08 3.68 -37.88
C ALA A 467 14.75 5.17 -38.11
N LEU A 468 14.70 5.96 -37.03
CA LEU A 468 14.48 7.41 -37.09
C LEU A 468 15.61 8.13 -37.82
N LEU A 469 16.86 7.84 -37.46
CA LEU A 469 18.04 8.43 -38.09
C LEU A 469 18.17 8.01 -39.56
N LEU A 470 17.88 6.76 -39.91
CA LEU A 470 17.90 6.28 -41.29
C LEU A 470 16.82 6.96 -42.12
N ARG A 471 15.58 7.08 -41.61
CA ARG A 471 14.49 7.81 -42.29
C ARG A 471 14.84 9.28 -42.52
N ALA A 472 15.51 9.91 -41.55
CA ALA A 472 15.99 11.28 -41.69
C ALA A 472 17.13 11.41 -42.71
N SER A 473 18.06 10.46 -42.74
CA SER A 473 19.22 10.44 -43.63
C SER A 473 18.87 10.28 -45.11
N GLN A 474 17.73 9.66 -45.45
CA GLN A 474 17.27 9.53 -46.85
C GLN A 474 17.05 10.88 -47.55
N ARG A 475 16.89 11.96 -46.77
CA ARG A 475 16.65 13.32 -47.27
C ARG A 475 17.88 14.22 -47.13
N ALA A 476 19.03 13.69 -46.69
CA ALA A 476 20.21 14.46 -46.30
C ALA A 476 21.51 13.93 -46.92
N LYS A 477 22.53 14.78 -47.04
CA LYS A 477 23.89 14.38 -47.43
C LYS A 477 24.68 13.96 -46.19
N VAL A 478 24.53 12.70 -45.79
CA VAL A 478 25.24 12.13 -44.62
C VAL A 478 26.52 11.42 -45.06
N SER A 479 27.55 11.41 -44.21
CA SER A 479 28.80 10.69 -44.49
C SER A 479 28.55 9.20 -44.72
N SER A 480 29.31 8.59 -45.65
CA SER A 480 29.20 7.15 -45.94
C SER A 480 29.54 6.27 -44.72
N GLN A 481 30.34 6.78 -43.78
CA GLN A 481 30.74 6.07 -42.56
C GLN A 481 29.60 6.02 -41.55
N THR A 482 28.90 7.15 -41.33
CA THR A 482 27.74 7.23 -40.45
C THR A 482 26.58 6.38 -40.96
N ILE A 483 26.30 6.39 -42.26
CA ILE A 483 25.27 5.52 -42.86
C ILE A 483 25.61 4.03 -42.66
N SER A 484 26.87 3.65 -42.85
CA SER A 484 27.33 2.27 -42.62
C SER A 484 27.15 1.85 -41.16
N LEU A 485 27.48 2.74 -40.21
CA LEU A 485 27.26 2.50 -38.77
C LEU A 485 25.77 2.34 -38.45
N LEU A 486 24.90 3.23 -38.97
CA LEU A 486 23.46 3.15 -38.76
C LEU A 486 22.85 1.86 -39.30
N LEU A 487 23.25 1.43 -40.50
CA LEU A 487 22.79 0.17 -41.09
C LEU A 487 23.25 -1.04 -40.29
N LYS A 488 24.49 -1.05 -39.78
CA LYS A 488 24.99 -2.12 -38.89
C LYS A 488 24.21 -2.16 -37.59
N LEU A 489 23.99 -1.00 -36.98
CA LEU A 489 23.25 -0.85 -35.72
C LEU A 489 21.79 -1.28 -35.90
N HIS A 490 21.15 -0.90 -37.01
CA HIS A 490 19.80 -1.33 -37.38
C HIS A 490 19.72 -2.85 -37.62
N ALA A 491 20.67 -3.42 -38.36
CA ALA A 491 20.71 -4.85 -38.64
C ALA A 491 21.00 -5.70 -37.39
N MET A 492 21.86 -5.23 -36.49
CA MET A 492 22.15 -5.90 -35.22
C MET A 492 20.98 -5.82 -34.24
N SER A 493 20.36 -4.64 -34.13
CA SER A 493 19.20 -4.44 -33.26
C SER A 493 17.94 -5.16 -33.75
N ALA A 494 17.85 -5.45 -35.05
CA ALA A 494 16.78 -6.25 -35.65
C ALA A 494 16.94 -7.77 -35.46
N ARG A 495 18.11 -8.26 -35.01
CA ARG A 495 18.29 -9.68 -34.64
C ARG A 495 17.55 -9.94 -33.33
N GLY A 496 16.26 -10.25 -33.44
CA GLY A 496 15.43 -10.72 -32.34
C GLY A 496 15.81 -12.12 -31.87
N ASP A 497 15.59 -12.36 -30.58
CA ASP A 497 15.70 -13.62 -29.83
C ASP A 497 17.09 -14.15 -29.47
N LEU A 498 17.65 -13.55 -28.41
CA LEU A 498 18.52 -14.28 -27.50
C LEU A 498 17.66 -14.97 -26.45
N GLU A 499 17.35 -16.25 -26.63
CA GLU A 499 16.70 -17.08 -25.59
C GLU A 499 17.46 -16.96 -24.27
N CYS A 500 16.73 -16.78 -23.17
CA CYS A 500 17.32 -16.72 -21.83
C CYS A 500 17.20 -18.06 -21.13
N ASN A 501 18.26 -18.48 -20.44
CA ASN A 501 18.31 -19.78 -19.75
C ASN A 501 17.53 -19.76 -18.42
N HIS A 502 16.63 -18.78 -18.22
CA HIS A 502 15.78 -18.66 -17.03
C HIS A 502 14.44 -19.38 -17.22
N ASP A 503 14.14 -19.86 -18.43
CA ASP A 503 12.98 -20.73 -18.63
C ASP A 503 13.24 -22.06 -17.92
N ARG A 504 12.44 -22.29 -16.88
CA ARG A 504 12.24 -23.63 -16.37
C ARG A 504 11.53 -24.41 -17.50
N PRO A 505 11.97 -25.62 -17.88
CA PRO A 505 11.16 -26.45 -18.76
C PRO A 505 9.81 -26.62 -18.08
N SER A 506 8.77 -26.03 -18.69
CA SER A 506 7.40 -26.21 -18.24
C SER A 506 7.13 -27.71 -18.36
N TYR A 507 7.10 -28.42 -17.23
CA TYR A 507 6.70 -29.83 -17.21
C TYR A 507 5.24 -30.03 -17.67
N ARG A 508 4.50 -28.95 -17.95
CA ARG A 508 3.33 -28.95 -18.84
C ARG A 508 3.79 -28.79 -20.29
N ASP A 509 4.56 -29.74 -20.80
CA ASP A 509 4.54 -29.96 -22.23
C ASP A 509 3.15 -30.47 -22.55
N HIS A 510 2.41 -29.65 -23.30
CA HIS A 510 1.19 -30.07 -23.96
C HIS A 510 1.56 -31.32 -24.76
N PHE A 511 1.00 -32.47 -24.39
CA PHE A 511 0.96 -33.62 -25.28
C PHE A 511 0.41 -33.11 -26.60
N PRO A 512 1.17 -33.14 -27.72
CA PRO A 512 0.54 -33.04 -29.01
C PRO A 512 -0.33 -34.28 -29.11
N LEU A 513 -1.64 -34.12 -28.90
CA LEU A 513 -2.62 -35.01 -29.47
C LEU A 513 -2.48 -34.82 -30.98
N SER A 514 -1.53 -35.56 -31.56
CA SER A 514 -1.52 -35.79 -32.99
C SER A 514 -2.82 -36.52 -33.26
N ASP A 515 -3.78 -35.81 -33.85
CA ASP A 515 -4.90 -36.43 -34.54
C ASP A 515 -4.28 -37.42 -35.52
N GLY A 516 -4.44 -38.70 -35.18
CA GLY A 516 -3.98 -39.80 -36.01
C GLY A 516 -4.86 -39.88 -37.23
N ASP A 517 -4.50 -39.12 -38.27
CA ASP A 517 -4.87 -39.48 -39.62
C ASP A 517 -3.84 -40.52 -40.07
N ALA A 518 -4.23 -41.79 -39.92
CA ALA A 518 -3.42 -42.93 -40.29
C ALA A 518 -3.38 -43.05 -41.82
N SER A 519 -2.45 -42.33 -42.45
CA SER A 519 -1.89 -42.76 -43.73
C SER A 519 -0.84 -43.83 -43.45
N LEU A 520 -1.20 -45.06 -43.81
CA LEU A 520 -0.30 -46.20 -43.93
C LEU A 520 0.90 -45.86 -44.81
N ASP A 521 2.03 -46.47 -44.47
CA ASP A 521 3.31 -46.56 -45.19
C ASP A 521 4.46 -45.73 -44.56
N ASP A 522 5.15 -46.32 -43.58
CA ASP A 522 6.60 -46.56 -43.68
C ASP A 522 7.07 -47.52 -42.56
N GLU A 523 7.57 -48.69 -42.94
CA GLU A 523 8.31 -49.60 -42.04
C GLU A 523 9.71 -49.02 -41.76
N GLY A 524 9.76 -47.95 -40.98
CA GLY A 524 10.98 -47.43 -40.38
C GLY A 524 11.01 -47.81 -38.91
N HIS A 525 11.93 -48.71 -38.52
CA HIS A 525 12.21 -49.09 -37.13
C HIS A 525 12.02 -47.91 -36.15
N THR A 526 10.86 -47.81 -35.49
CA THR A 526 10.71 -47.03 -34.27
C THR A 526 11.74 -47.56 -33.30
N ASP A 527 12.79 -46.79 -33.05
CA ASP A 527 13.90 -47.19 -32.22
C ASP A 527 13.32 -47.48 -30.83
N TRP A 528 13.19 -48.76 -30.50
CA TRP A 528 12.54 -49.20 -29.26
C TRP A 528 13.23 -48.58 -28.04
N ARG A 529 14.48 -48.12 -28.18
CA ARG A 529 15.20 -47.33 -27.19
C ARG A 529 14.56 -45.96 -26.94
N GLU A 530 14.12 -45.27 -27.98
CA GLU A 530 13.41 -44.00 -27.88
C GLU A 530 12.01 -44.20 -27.29
N ALA A 531 11.31 -45.28 -27.68
CA ALA A 531 10.04 -45.68 -27.06
C ALA A 531 10.19 -46.07 -25.57
N LEU A 532 11.26 -46.78 -25.21
CA LEU A 532 11.56 -47.14 -23.83
C LEU A 532 11.97 -45.90 -23.00
N HIS A 533 12.77 -45.02 -23.59
CA HIS A 533 13.23 -43.79 -22.95
C HIS A 533 12.06 -42.84 -22.68
N THR A 534 11.18 -42.62 -23.66
CA THR A 534 9.95 -41.83 -23.49
C THR A 534 9.02 -42.46 -22.44
N HIS A 535 8.85 -43.78 -22.44
CA HIS A 535 8.05 -44.47 -21.41
C HIS A 535 8.66 -44.33 -20.00
N PHE A 536 9.98 -44.45 -19.85
CA PHE A 536 10.66 -44.24 -18.57
C PHE A 536 10.61 -42.79 -18.10
N MET A 537 10.76 -41.82 -19.00
CA MET A 537 10.61 -40.39 -18.69
C MET A 537 9.17 -40.08 -18.25
N ALA A 538 8.17 -40.56 -18.99
CA ALA A 538 6.77 -40.39 -18.61
C ALA A 538 6.45 -40.98 -17.24
N ARG A 539 6.94 -42.20 -16.96
CA ARG A 539 6.76 -42.85 -15.66
C ARG A 539 7.50 -42.11 -14.54
N ALA A 540 8.76 -41.72 -14.76
CA ALA A 540 9.54 -40.94 -13.80
C ALA A 540 8.86 -39.60 -13.48
N GLN A 541 8.27 -38.95 -14.48
CA GLN A 541 7.54 -37.70 -14.31
C GLN A 541 6.23 -37.90 -13.54
N VAL A 542 5.50 -39.00 -13.76
CA VAL A 542 4.30 -39.35 -12.96
C VAL A 542 4.68 -39.59 -11.50
N GLU A 543 5.73 -40.35 -11.24
CA GLU A 543 6.22 -40.61 -9.87
C GLU A 543 6.73 -39.31 -9.21
N GLN A 544 7.50 -38.49 -9.93
CA GLN A 544 7.98 -37.19 -9.46
C GLN A 544 6.82 -36.24 -9.15
N ASN A 545 5.78 -36.22 -9.98
CA ASN A 545 4.56 -35.43 -9.74
C ASN A 545 3.81 -35.94 -8.50
N ALA A 546 3.75 -37.26 -8.29
CA ALA A 546 3.14 -37.85 -7.10
C ALA A 546 3.90 -37.46 -5.82
N VAL A 547 5.23 -37.55 -5.83
CA VAL A 547 6.09 -37.11 -4.72
C VAL A 547 5.95 -35.61 -4.48
N THR A 548 5.94 -34.80 -5.54
CA THR A 548 5.75 -33.35 -5.44
C THR A 548 4.41 -33.02 -4.80
N ARG A 549 3.31 -33.65 -5.22
CA ARG A 549 1.99 -33.48 -4.60
C ARG A 549 1.97 -33.88 -3.13
N LEU A 550 2.64 -34.98 -2.75
CA LEU A 550 2.75 -35.41 -1.36
C LEU A 550 3.53 -34.40 -0.50
N PHE A 551 4.68 -33.93 -0.99
CA PHE A 551 5.48 -32.92 -0.30
C PHE A 551 4.68 -31.63 -0.13
N THR A 552 3.97 -31.24 -1.17
CA THR A 552 3.13 -30.06 -1.19
C THR A 552 1.97 -30.15 -0.20
N LYS A 553 1.29 -31.30 -0.14
CA LYS A 553 0.25 -31.57 0.86
C LYS A 553 0.82 -31.54 2.29
N ALA A 554 2.01 -32.08 2.50
CA ALA A 554 2.69 -32.04 3.80
C ALA A 554 3.04 -30.60 4.19
N CYS A 555 3.54 -29.77 3.27
CA CYS A 555 3.80 -28.36 3.52
C CYS A 555 2.51 -27.60 3.87
N ALA A 556 1.42 -27.80 3.11
CA ALA A 556 0.13 -27.17 3.39
C ALA A 556 -0.45 -27.58 4.76
N ASP A 557 -0.30 -28.85 5.14
CA ASP A 557 -0.72 -29.37 6.45
C ASP A 557 0.12 -28.80 7.60
N LEU A 558 1.45 -28.71 7.42
CA LEU A 558 2.34 -28.08 8.40
C LEU A 558 2.01 -26.59 8.57
N GLU A 559 1.76 -25.86 7.49
CA GLU A 559 1.33 -24.46 7.57
C GLU A 559 0.00 -24.31 8.30
N ALA A 560 -0.98 -25.15 7.97
CA ALA A 560 -2.27 -25.15 8.64
C ALA A 560 -2.11 -25.46 10.14
N ARG A 561 -1.19 -26.35 10.52
CA ARG A 561 -0.88 -26.63 11.93
C ARG A 561 -0.20 -25.44 12.61
N CYS A 562 0.74 -24.78 11.94
CA CYS A 562 1.38 -23.58 12.46
C CYS A 562 0.38 -22.46 12.74
N GLU A 563 -0.63 -22.28 11.88
CA GLU A 563 -1.66 -21.25 12.06
C GLU A 563 -2.74 -21.63 13.06
N ASN A 564 -3.27 -22.85 12.99
CA ASN A 564 -4.47 -23.24 13.73
C ASN A 564 -4.16 -23.86 15.10
N VAL A 565 -2.93 -24.35 15.31
CA VAL A 565 -2.56 -25.05 16.55
C VAL A 565 -1.41 -24.34 17.25
N GLU A 566 -0.28 -24.14 16.57
CA GLU A 566 0.94 -23.65 17.23
C GLU A 566 0.89 -22.17 17.59
N LYS A 567 0.25 -21.34 16.76
CA LYS A 567 0.07 -19.93 17.08
C LYS A 567 -0.88 -19.71 18.27
N PRO A 568 -2.11 -20.28 18.31
CA PRO A 568 -2.96 -20.19 19.50
C PRO A 568 -2.32 -20.78 20.75
N LEU A 569 -1.56 -21.88 20.62
CA LEU A 569 -0.84 -22.46 21.76
C LEU A 569 0.21 -21.51 22.32
N ARG A 570 0.97 -20.81 21.47
CA ARG A 570 1.95 -19.80 21.91
C ARG A 570 1.26 -18.62 22.59
N GLU A 571 0.14 -18.16 22.05
CA GLU A 571 -0.66 -17.07 22.63
C GLU A 571 -1.21 -17.45 24.00
N GLU A 572 -1.74 -18.66 24.17
CA GLU A 572 -2.20 -19.16 25.47
C GLU A 572 -1.05 -19.47 26.44
N GLN A 573 0.10 -19.95 25.97
CA GLN A 573 1.29 -20.11 26.83
C GLN A 573 1.76 -18.77 27.40
N GLU A 574 1.78 -17.72 26.57
CA GLU A 574 2.11 -16.37 27.03
C GLU A 574 1.07 -15.83 28.02
N ARG A 575 -0.21 -16.14 27.78
CA ARG A 575 -1.30 -15.81 28.70
C ARG A 575 -1.18 -16.56 30.04
N CYS A 576 -0.81 -17.83 30.03
CA CYS A 576 -0.56 -18.59 31.25
C CYS A 576 0.62 -18.03 32.03
N ARG A 577 1.73 -17.69 31.36
CA ARG A 577 2.89 -17.06 32.02
C ARG A 577 2.53 -15.74 32.70
N THR A 578 1.83 -14.87 31.99
CA THR A 578 1.39 -13.59 32.57
C THR A 578 0.43 -13.77 33.76
N LEU A 579 -0.43 -14.80 33.73
CA LEU A 579 -1.29 -15.13 34.87
C LEU A 579 -0.51 -15.77 36.02
N GLU A 580 0.49 -16.61 35.75
CA GLU A 580 1.39 -17.17 36.76
C GLU A 580 2.16 -16.07 37.48
N ASP A 581 2.74 -15.13 36.73
CA ASP A 581 3.44 -13.96 37.29
C ASP A 581 2.49 -13.16 38.21
N GLN A 582 1.28 -12.83 37.74
CA GLN A 582 0.27 -12.14 38.55
C GLN A 582 -0.12 -12.92 39.82
N ASN A 583 -0.22 -14.25 39.74
CA ASN A 583 -0.56 -15.08 40.89
C ASN A 583 0.60 -15.13 41.89
N THR A 584 1.85 -15.17 41.42
CA THR A 584 3.02 -15.09 42.31
C THR A 584 3.09 -13.73 43.01
N ASP A 585 2.83 -12.63 42.30
CA ASP A 585 2.78 -11.29 42.87
C ASP A 585 1.67 -11.17 43.93
N LEU A 586 0.46 -11.63 43.61
CA LEU A 586 -0.67 -11.63 44.54
C LEU A 586 -0.40 -12.49 45.77
N ASN A 587 0.19 -13.67 45.60
CA ASN A 587 0.53 -14.54 46.71
C ASN A 587 1.61 -13.91 47.60
N SER A 588 2.61 -13.24 47.02
CA SER A 588 3.62 -12.51 47.78
C SER A 588 3.01 -11.36 48.60
N ALA A 589 2.10 -10.59 48.00
CA ALA A 589 1.37 -9.51 48.67
C ALA A 589 0.43 -10.05 49.78
N PHE A 590 -0.18 -11.21 49.57
CA PHE A 590 -1.00 -11.88 50.57
C PHE A 590 -0.16 -12.28 51.78
N VAL A 591 0.99 -12.94 51.56
CA VAL A 591 1.91 -13.33 52.65
C VAL A 591 2.41 -12.11 53.41
N GLU A 592 2.74 -11.01 52.71
CA GLU A 592 3.15 -9.77 53.37
C GLU A 592 2.02 -9.18 54.22
N MET A 593 0.79 -9.18 53.70
CA MET A 593 -0.37 -8.66 54.43
C MET A 593 -0.72 -9.55 55.64
N GLU A 594 -0.61 -10.86 55.51
CA GLU A 594 -0.79 -11.82 56.61
C GLU A 594 0.25 -11.60 57.70
N ALA A 595 1.52 -11.42 57.34
CA ALA A 595 2.58 -11.08 58.30
C ALA A 595 2.31 -9.75 59.02
N ARG A 596 1.84 -8.72 58.31
CA ARG A 596 1.44 -7.44 58.92
C ARG A 596 0.25 -7.58 59.87
N ASN A 597 -0.74 -8.40 59.50
CA ASN A 597 -1.88 -8.66 60.39
C ASN A 597 -1.46 -9.38 61.67
N LEU A 598 -0.55 -10.36 61.57
CA LEU A 598 0.00 -11.03 62.75
C LEU A 598 0.74 -10.05 63.67
N ASP A 599 1.59 -9.18 63.11
CA ASP A 599 2.29 -8.13 63.88
C ASP A 599 1.33 -7.13 64.54
N LEU A 600 0.27 -6.71 63.83
CA LEU A 600 -0.78 -5.86 64.40
C LEU A 600 -1.57 -6.57 65.51
N ASP A 601 -1.83 -7.86 65.37
CA ASP A 601 -2.53 -8.67 66.38
C ASP A 601 -1.69 -8.89 67.64
N GLU A 602 -0.38 -9.04 67.50
CA GLU A 602 0.56 -9.07 68.62
C GLU A 602 0.61 -7.71 69.34
N LYS A 603 0.74 -6.61 68.59
CA LYS A 603 0.71 -5.25 69.15
C LYS A 603 -0.60 -4.93 69.87
N ARG A 604 -1.73 -5.34 69.29
CA ARG A 604 -3.05 -5.17 69.91
C ARG A 604 -3.14 -5.94 71.22
N ARG A 605 -2.70 -7.20 71.26
CA ARG A 605 -2.68 -7.99 72.50
C ARG A 605 -1.79 -7.37 73.57
N ALA A 606 -0.61 -6.88 73.20
CA ALA A 606 0.26 -6.16 74.14
C ALA A 606 -0.43 -4.90 74.71
N LEU A 607 -1.08 -4.10 73.88
CA LEU A 607 -1.84 -2.92 74.33
C LEU A 607 -3.05 -3.29 75.20
N GLU A 608 -3.75 -4.38 74.90
CA GLU A 608 -4.85 -4.89 75.72
C GLU A 608 -4.36 -5.33 77.12
N GLU A 609 -3.20 -6.00 77.19
CA GLU A 609 -2.55 -6.36 78.45
C GLU A 609 -2.11 -5.12 79.25
N GLU A 610 -1.50 -4.12 78.60
CA GLU A 610 -1.13 -2.84 79.24
C GLU A 610 -2.36 -2.08 79.76
N CYS A 611 -3.42 -1.97 78.97
CA CYS A 611 -4.69 -1.37 79.39
C CYS A 611 -5.31 -2.10 80.57
N HIS A 612 -5.26 -3.43 80.59
CA HIS A 612 -5.74 -4.22 81.71
C HIS A 612 -4.89 -3.98 82.96
N GLY A 613 -3.56 -3.92 82.83
CA GLY A 613 -2.64 -3.57 83.91
C GLY A 613 -2.95 -2.20 84.51
N HIS A 614 -3.08 -1.16 83.68
CA HIS A 614 -3.43 0.19 84.14
C HIS A 614 -4.83 0.27 84.78
N ALA A 615 -5.80 -0.52 84.30
CA ALA A 615 -7.12 -0.58 84.93
C ALA A 615 -7.05 -1.16 86.35
N GLN A 616 -6.26 -2.23 86.54
CA GLN A 616 -6.02 -2.82 87.86
C GLN A 616 -5.28 -1.85 88.79
N GLU A 617 -4.25 -1.15 88.31
CA GLU A 617 -3.53 -0.13 89.07
C GLU A 617 -4.44 1.02 89.50
N LEU A 618 -5.30 1.49 88.60
CA LEU A 618 -6.27 2.55 88.89
C LEU A 618 -7.29 2.10 89.94
N GLU A 619 -7.79 0.87 89.84
CA GLU A 619 -8.71 0.29 90.82
C GLU A 619 -8.03 0.14 92.19
N HIS A 620 -6.78 -0.34 92.22
CA HIS A 620 -6.01 -0.42 93.45
C HIS A 620 -5.82 0.95 94.10
N SER A 621 -5.40 1.96 93.33
CA SER A 621 -5.22 3.32 93.83
C SER A 621 -6.53 3.97 94.28
N ARG A 622 -7.65 3.67 93.62
CA ARG A 622 -9.00 4.09 94.08
C ARG A 622 -9.34 3.48 95.43
N ASN A 623 -9.17 2.17 95.59
CA ASN A 623 -9.43 1.47 96.85
C ASN A 623 -8.54 2.00 97.98
N GLU A 624 -7.27 2.29 97.71
CA GLU A 624 -6.36 2.93 98.68
C GLU A 624 -6.82 4.35 99.05
N ASN A 625 -7.21 5.17 98.08
CA ASN A 625 -7.76 6.50 98.33
C ASN A 625 -9.04 6.44 99.16
N ASP A 626 -9.96 5.53 98.85
CA ASP A 626 -11.19 5.34 99.61
C ASP A 626 -10.88 4.95 101.06
N ALA A 627 -9.95 3.99 101.27
CA ALA A 627 -9.51 3.60 102.61
C ALA A 627 -8.85 4.74 103.40
N LEU A 628 -8.08 5.60 102.71
CA LEU A 628 -7.47 6.79 103.31
C LEU A 628 -8.53 7.85 103.66
N LEU A 629 -9.49 8.13 102.79
CA LEU A 629 -10.62 9.04 103.05
C LEU A 629 -11.46 8.57 104.23
N ASP A 630 -11.71 7.27 104.31
CA ASP A 630 -12.38 6.62 105.43
C ASP A 630 -11.62 6.83 106.75
N ARG A 631 -10.29 6.69 106.70
CA ARG A 631 -9.41 6.90 107.85
C ARG A 631 -9.39 8.37 108.26
N VAL A 632 -9.35 9.30 107.32
CA VAL A 632 -9.44 10.75 107.57
C VAL A 632 -10.78 11.05 108.24
N SER A 633 -11.90 10.57 107.70
CA SER A 633 -13.25 10.77 108.25
C SER A 633 -13.36 10.25 109.70
N ARG A 634 -12.82 9.06 109.98
CA ARG A 634 -12.75 8.51 111.35
C ARG A 634 -11.89 9.35 112.30
N LEU A 635 -10.78 9.89 111.81
CA LEU A 635 -9.91 10.77 112.61
C LEU A 635 -10.58 12.13 112.86
N GLU A 636 -11.29 12.68 111.88
CA GLU A 636 -12.09 13.90 112.05
C GLU A 636 -13.22 13.72 113.06
N GLU A 637 -13.91 12.57 113.04
CA GLU A 637 -14.94 12.24 114.05
C GLU A 637 -14.33 12.17 115.45
N LYS A 638 -13.24 11.40 115.61
CA LYS A 638 -12.52 11.30 116.89
C LYS A 638 -12.04 12.67 117.39
N LEU A 639 -11.57 13.53 116.49
CA LEU A 639 -11.14 14.88 116.84
C LEU A 639 -12.32 15.75 117.25
N ARG A 640 -13.47 15.63 116.57
CA ARG A 640 -14.74 16.30 116.97
C ARG A 640 -15.23 15.82 118.33
N GLU A 641 -15.25 14.51 118.58
CA GLU A 641 -15.62 13.91 119.87
C GLU A 641 -14.68 14.34 120.99
N ALA A 642 -13.36 14.25 120.79
CA ALA A 642 -12.36 14.70 121.76
C ALA A 642 -12.49 16.21 122.03
N HIS A 643 -12.76 17.01 121.01
CA HIS A 643 -12.99 18.45 121.18
C HIS A 643 -14.29 18.72 121.97
N ALA A 644 -15.37 17.98 121.72
CA ALA A 644 -16.63 18.09 122.46
C ALA A 644 -16.50 17.63 123.92
N GLN A 645 -15.81 16.50 124.17
CA GLN A 645 -15.48 16.02 125.51
C GLN A 645 -14.59 17.02 126.25
N GLY A 646 -13.56 17.54 125.59
CA GLY A 646 -12.70 18.60 126.14
C GLY A 646 -13.51 19.84 126.53
N LYS A 647 -14.44 20.30 125.68
CA LYS A 647 -15.37 21.40 126.02
C LYS A 647 -16.27 21.06 127.21
N LYS A 648 -16.80 19.83 127.28
CA LYS A 648 -17.67 19.38 128.37
C LYS A 648 -16.92 19.30 129.70
N GLN A 649 -15.73 18.72 129.74
CA GLN A 649 -14.87 18.68 130.93
C GLN A 649 -14.51 20.09 131.40
N LEU A 650 -14.23 21.01 130.47
CA LEU A 650 -13.99 22.41 130.81
C LEU A 650 -15.22 23.08 131.43
N ALA A 651 -16.41 22.78 130.93
CA ALA A 651 -17.68 23.26 131.49
C ALA A 651 -17.96 22.65 132.88
N GLU A 652 -17.77 21.35 133.05
CA GLU A 652 -17.94 20.65 134.34
C GLU A 652 -16.95 21.14 135.39
N LEU A 653 -15.67 21.33 135.04
CA LEU A 653 -14.67 21.91 135.94
C LEU A 653 -15.02 23.34 136.32
N ASN A 654 -15.52 24.16 135.38
CA ASN A 654 -15.99 25.51 135.68
C ASN A 654 -17.22 25.50 136.60
N GLN A 655 -18.17 24.59 136.38
CA GLN A 655 -19.36 24.46 137.24
C GLN A 655 -19.01 23.94 138.64
N ALA A 656 -18.11 22.95 138.74
CA ALA A 656 -17.61 22.43 140.01
C ALA A 656 -16.83 23.50 140.78
N LYS A 657 -16.02 24.32 140.08
CA LYS A 657 -15.35 25.48 140.66
C LYS A 657 -16.37 26.50 141.20
N GLN A 658 -17.40 26.83 140.43
CA GLN A 658 -18.48 27.74 140.87
C GLN A 658 -19.25 27.18 142.07
N LEU A 659 -19.55 25.88 142.08
CA LEU A 659 -20.19 25.19 143.22
C LEU A 659 -19.30 25.19 144.45
N ALA A 660 -18.00 24.91 144.32
CA ALA A 660 -17.05 24.97 145.42
C ALA A 660 -16.90 26.39 145.97
N GLU A 661 -16.91 27.41 145.10
CA GLU A 661 -16.93 28.82 145.50
C GLU A 661 -18.23 29.17 146.26
N LEU A 662 -19.39 28.66 145.82
CA LEU A 662 -20.68 28.83 146.50
C LEU A 662 -20.76 28.07 147.83
N ASP A 663 -20.28 26.83 147.90
CA ASP A 663 -20.25 26.04 149.12
C ASP A 663 -19.29 26.65 150.14
N HIS A 664 -18.12 27.13 149.70
CA HIS A 664 -17.21 27.87 150.56
C HIS A 664 -17.85 29.16 151.07
N ALA A 665 -18.57 29.90 150.23
CA ALA A 665 -19.32 31.08 150.64
C ALA A 665 -20.45 30.74 151.64
N SER A 666 -21.19 29.66 151.41
CA SER A 666 -22.28 29.21 152.30
C SER A 666 -21.76 28.69 153.64
N ALA A 667 -20.63 27.98 153.66
CA ALA A 667 -19.99 27.50 154.88
C ALA A 667 -19.40 28.66 155.69
N LEU A 668 -18.87 29.69 155.03
CA LEU A 668 -18.47 30.94 155.69
C LEU A 668 -19.70 31.67 156.26
N ALA A 669 -20.83 31.72 155.54
CA ALA A 669 -22.07 32.32 156.05
C ALA A 669 -22.61 31.56 157.28
N ARG A 670 -22.62 30.22 157.26
CA ARG A 670 -23.05 29.42 158.41
C ARG A 670 -22.13 29.54 159.63
N LYS A 671 -20.84 29.84 159.42
CA LYS A 671 -19.92 30.14 160.54
C LYS A 671 -20.05 31.58 161.05
N ALA A 672 -20.74 32.47 160.34
CA ALA A 672 -20.98 33.84 160.79
C ALA A 672 -22.31 34.02 161.56
N GLU A 673 -23.21 33.03 161.54
CA GLU A 673 -24.53 33.09 162.22
C GLU A 673 -24.63 32.25 163.52
N GLU A 674 -23.57 31.57 163.95
CA GLU A 674 -23.48 30.98 165.31
C GLU A 674 -22.11 31.28 165.96
N PHE A 675 -22.10 32.35 166.79
CA PHE A 675 -21.12 32.81 167.79
C PHE A 675 -20.00 33.78 167.38
#